data_AF-A0A517WZ14-F1
#
_entry.id   AF-A0A517WZ14-F1
#
_cell.length_a   1.000
_cell.length_b   1.000
_cell.length_c   1.000
_cell.angle_alpha   90.00
_cell.angle_beta   90.00
_cell.angle_gamma   90.00
#
_symmetry.space_group_name_H-M   'P 1'
#
loop_
_entity.id
_entity.type
_entity.pdbx_description
1 polymer ?
#
loop_
_entity_poly.entity_id
_entity_poly.type
_entity_poly.pdbx_seq_one_letter_code
_entity_poly.pdbx_strand_id
1 'polypeptide(L)'
;MDLPVDILDVFIELGLTSAEAQGLVNTLKNISIKEDSEIWQQLISQVLTPEIPFSIHRFLHQQVFQRRIEQGVPAPAWFSGDPELSHSHLAQWLRDFDLCSMDELHEWSIQNREAFTRKLIESLRIQFIQQPEHIMNLSAGVENVDWLTEAKLNIVESCFRDKSEQAAIIFQKQNQEIQQLSYQELKKLTAQVANGLKEAGVHPGERVAVMMPMTPESVAIFLGIIAAGCVVVTIADSFSAEEMEVRLKMTEPCLIFIQDVISRNGKQLPLYSKLGLNRELPAVVLSEGESLQISLRSIDRQWINFLSNNTELSYVARNPNDDTTILFSSGTTGSPKGIPWDQTTPIKSAGDGFLHHDIHPGDVVCWPTNLGWMMGPWLVYASLINDATIALTDAVPTSREFCEFVQNANVTMLGLVPSIVSVWRNQDCVSGLDWSQIKVFSSTGECSNPDDMLWLMSRAGYRPVIEYCGGTETGGGYITGTVLKPGVPGFFSCPAVGFSWLLLDESGNKTKNGEVFFEPPVIGLSTRLINRNHHEVYFADIAPGPEQQVLRRHGDQIEALPGGYYRAQGRIDDAMNLGGIKVSSVQIEELLSQIKDVVEVAAIAVPPEGGGPSQLVIFVVINAGTELVVDQLQKEMQQLIRMQLNPLFKIHAVREIAQLPRTASNKVMRRKLRDLYQGADT
;
A
#
# COMPACT_ATOMS: atom_id res chain seq x y z
N MET A 1 -38.69 7.23 4.58
CA MET A 1 -38.07 5.89 4.44
C MET A 1 -39.13 4.84 4.72
N ASP A 2 -39.25 3.83 3.85
CA ASP A 2 -40.19 2.72 4.06
C ASP A 2 -39.57 1.75 5.08
N LEU A 3 -40.07 1.77 6.31
CA LEU A 3 -39.59 0.90 7.39
C LEU A 3 -40.44 -0.38 7.48
N PRO A 4 -39.84 -1.53 7.83
CA PRO A 4 -40.58 -2.74 8.18
C PRO A 4 -41.59 -2.49 9.30
N VAL A 5 -42.69 -3.24 9.31
CA VAL A 5 -43.76 -3.12 10.33
C VAL A 5 -43.25 -3.49 11.73
N ASP A 6 -42.24 -4.36 11.79
CA ASP A 6 -41.57 -4.93 12.97
C ASP A 6 -40.21 -4.27 13.29
N ILE A 7 -39.93 -3.08 12.74
CA ILE A 7 -38.62 -2.42 12.87
C ILE A 7 -38.14 -2.23 14.31
N LEU A 8 -39.07 -2.08 15.27
CA LEU A 8 -38.73 -1.94 16.68
C LEU A 8 -38.06 -3.22 17.22
N ASP A 9 -38.64 -4.38 16.90
CA ASP A 9 -38.13 -5.69 17.34
C ASP A 9 -36.79 -5.97 16.66
N VAL A 10 -36.67 -5.65 15.37
CA VAL A 10 -35.41 -5.75 14.62
C VAL A 10 -34.29 -4.96 15.30
N PHE A 11 -34.53 -3.72 15.71
CA PHE A 11 -33.51 -2.92 16.39
C PHE A 11 -33.10 -3.47 17.76
N ILE A 12 -34.04 -4.08 18.49
CA ILE A 12 -33.75 -4.74 19.76
C ILE A 12 -32.86 -5.97 19.52
N GLU A 13 -33.19 -6.80 18.53
CA GLU A 13 -32.38 -7.97 18.13
C GLU A 13 -30.98 -7.57 17.66
N LEU A 14 -30.85 -6.42 17.01
CA LEU A 14 -29.57 -5.88 16.54
C LEU A 14 -28.76 -5.18 17.64
N GLY A 15 -29.25 -5.13 18.88
CA GLY A 15 -28.46 -4.75 20.06
C GLY A 15 -28.83 -3.45 20.75
N LEU A 16 -29.96 -2.81 20.40
CA LEU A 16 -30.47 -1.66 21.14
C LEU A 16 -31.37 -2.07 22.31
N THR A 17 -31.41 -1.27 23.37
CA THR A 17 -32.47 -1.38 24.37
C THR A 17 -33.82 -0.97 23.77
N SER A 18 -34.93 -1.42 24.37
CA SER A 18 -36.28 -1.04 23.89
C SER A 18 -36.50 0.48 23.87
N ALA A 19 -35.93 1.22 24.82
CA ALA A 19 -36.02 2.68 24.87
C ALA A 19 -35.22 3.36 23.75
N GLU A 20 -33.98 2.90 23.51
CA GLU A 20 -33.14 3.40 22.41
C GLU A 20 -33.75 3.08 21.04
N ALA A 21 -34.24 1.85 20.86
CA ALA A 21 -34.90 1.41 19.64
C ALA A 21 -36.16 2.26 19.36
N GLN A 22 -36.98 2.53 20.38
CA GLN A 22 -38.15 3.39 20.22
C GLN A 22 -37.78 4.84 19.87
N GLY A 23 -36.73 5.37 20.50
CA GLY A 23 -36.17 6.69 20.18
C GLY A 23 -35.71 6.77 18.72
N LEU A 24 -34.94 5.78 18.28
CA LEU A 24 -34.45 5.67 16.91
C LEU A 24 -35.60 5.61 15.89
N VAL A 25 -36.60 4.74 16.12
CA VAL A 25 -37.79 4.64 15.25
C VAL A 25 -38.52 5.98 15.12
N ASN A 26 -38.64 6.73 16.21
CA ASN A 26 -39.29 8.05 16.18
C ASN A 26 -38.50 9.06 15.34
N THR A 27 -37.17 9.05 15.43
CA THR A 27 -36.32 9.91 14.59
C THR A 27 -36.45 9.53 13.12
N LEU A 28 -36.42 8.23 12.80
CA LEU A 28 -36.52 7.74 11.42
C LEU A 28 -37.87 8.08 10.75
N LYS A 29 -38.97 8.13 11.51
CA LYS A 29 -40.30 8.54 11.01
C LYS A 29 -40.33 9.98 10.51
N ASN A 30 -39.41 10.83 10.95
CA ASN A 30 -39.33 12.22 10.50
C ASN A 30 -38.59 12.39 9.16
N ILE A 31 -37.94 11.33 8.65
CA ILE A 31 -37.24 11.33 7.36
C ILE A 31 -38.26 11.08 6.23
N SER A 32 -38.75 12.18 5.65
CA SER A 32 -39.83 12.21 4.64
C SER A 32 -39.37 12.29 3.18
N ILE A 33 -38.06 12.18 2.94
CA ILE A 33 -37.44 12.29 1.61
C ILE A 33 -37.50 10.95 0.84
N LYS A 34 -37.46 11.02 -0.50
CA LYS A 34 -37.56 9.86 -1.40
C LYS A 34 -36.24 9.38 -2.03
N GLU A 35 -35.23 10.23 -2.18
CA GLU A 35 -33.96 9.85 -2.81
C GLU A 35 -33.02 9.16 -1.82
N ASP A 36 -32.51 7.98 -2.16
CA ASP A 36 -31.68 7.13 -1.29
C ASP A 36 -30.47 7.89 -0.71
N SER A 37 -29.80 8.71 -1.53
CA SER A 37 -28.63 9.48 -1.09
C SER A 37 -28.97 10.55 -0.05
N GLU A 38 -30.10 11.22 -0.20
CA GLU A 38 -30.56 12.25 0.74
C GLU A 38 -31.01 11.61 2.06
N ILE A 39 -31.68 10.45 1.99
CA ILE A 39 -32.03 9.65 3.17
C ILE A 39 -30.76 9.28 3.93
N TRP A 40 -29.75 8.74 3.25
CA TRP A 40 -28.48 8.36 3.89
C TRP A 40 -27.78 9.57 4.53
N GLN A 41 -27.72 10.71 3.85
CA GLN A 41 -27.13 11.93 4.39
C GLN A 41 -27.83 12.43 5.67
N GLN A 42 -29.16 12.30 5.76
CA GLN A 42 -29.88 12.61 7.00
C GLN A 42 -29.57 11.61 8.11
N LEU A 43 -29.45 10.32 7.77
CA LEU A 43 -29.08 9.30 8.75
C LEU A 43 -27.70 9.57 9.35
N ILE A 44 -26.68 9.83 8.53
CA ILE A 44 -25.32 10.08 9.03
C ILE A 44 -25.21 11.38 9.83
N SER A 45 -26.05 12.39 9.56
CA SER A 45 -25.98 13.70 10.23
C SER A 45 -26.82 13.82 11.49
N GLN A 46 -27.91 13.04 11.61
CA GLN A 46 -28.89 13.20 12.69
C GLN A 46 -29.06 11.96 13.55
N VAL A 47 -28.62 10.79 13.06
CA VAL A 47 -28.99 9.50 13.64
C VAL A 47 -27.77 8.66 13.98
N LEU A 48 -26.91 8.40 13.01
CA LEU A 48 -25.84 7.42 13.12
C LEU A 48 -24.61 8.04 13.77
N THR A 49 -24.29 7.58 14.97
CA THR A 49 -23.07 7.94 15.70
C THR A 49 -22.22 6.70 15.97
N PRO A 50 -20.92 6.83 16.29
CA PRO A 50 -20.07 5.68 16.59
C PRO A 50 -20.62 4.80 17.74
N GLU A 51 -21.40 5.35 18.67
CA GLU A 51 -21.95 4.61 19.81
C GLU A 51 -23.09 3.65 19.43
N ILE A 52 -23.73 3.86 18.28
CA ILE A 52 -24.78 2.96 17.80
C ILE A 52 -24.15 1.63 17.34
N PRO A 53 -24.75 0.46 17.69
CA PRO A 53 -24.25 -0.83 17.25
C PRO A 53 -24.12 -0.90 15.72
N PHE A 54 -22.96 -1.33 15.21
CA PHE A 54 -22.70 -1.35 13.77
C PHE A 54 -23.70 -2.20 12.97
N SER A 55 -24.28 -3.24 13.58
CA SER A 55 -25.40 -4.01 13.05
C SER A 55 -26.56 -3.12 12.56
N ILE A 56 -26.86 -2.03 13.30
CA ILE A 56 -27.88 -1.04 12.94
C ILE A 56 -27.43 -0.19 11.74
N HIS A 57 -26.15 0.26 11.72
CA HIS A 57 -25.59 1.00 10.59
C HIS A 57 -25.70 0.21 9.30
N ARG A 58 -25.26 -1.06 9.34
CA ARG A 58 -25.30 -2.00 8.21
C ARG A 58 -26.73 -2.25 7.76
N PHE A 59 -27.65 -2.51 8.70
CA PHE A 59 -29.06 -2.73 8.38
C PHE A 59 -29.67 -1.52 7.67
N LEU A 60 -29.49 -0.31 8.21
CA LEU A 60 -30.04 0.91 7.61
C LEU A 60 -29.43 1.20 6.24
N HIS A 61 -28.12 1.00 6.07
CA HIS A 61 -27.46 1.14 4.76
C HIS A 61 -28.07 0.21 3.72
N GLN A 62 -28.25 -1.07 4.07
CA GLN A 62 -28.86 -2.07 3.20
C GLN A 62 -30.32 -1.74 2.87
N GLN A 63 -31.10 -1.23 3.82
CA GLN A 63 -32.49 -0.82 3.57
C GLN A 63 -32.56 0.39 2.63
N VAL A 64 -31.73 1.40 2.85
CA VAL A 64 -31.71 2.62 2.03
C VAL A 64 -31.30 2.29 0.58
N PHE A 65 -30.31 1.44 0.39
CA PHE A 65 -29.77 1.12 -0.94
C PHE A 65 -30.19 -0.24 -1.48
N GLN A 66 -31.23 -0.87 -0.93
CA GLN A 66 -31.65 -2.23 -1.27
C GLN A 66 -31.80 -2.43 -2.78
N ARG A 67 -32.52 -1.51 -3.45
CA ARG A 67 -32.76 -1.57 -4.89
C ARG A 67 -31.48 -1.50 -5.71
N ARG A 68 -30.50 -0.68 -5.28
CA ARG A 68 -29.20 -0.58 -5.94
C ARG A 68 -28.41 -1.88 -5.80
N ILE A 69 -28.35 -2.40 -4.58
CA ILE A 69 -27.63 -3.64 -4.26
C ILE A 69 -28.19 -4.82 -5.06
N GLU A 70 -29.52 -4.98 -5.11
CA GLU A 70 -30.20 -6.03 -5.89
C GLU A 70 -29.93 -5.91 -7.40
N GLN A 71 -29.68 -4.71 -7.91
CA GLN A 71 -29.34 -4.43 -9.31
C GLN A 71 -27.84 -4.51 -9.60
N GLY A 72 -26.99 -4.83 -8.62
CA GLY A 72 -25.53 -4.83 -8.75
C GLY A 72 -24.94 -3.42 -8.95
N VAL A 73 -25.68 -2.38 -8.55
CA VAL A 73 -25.22 -0.99 -8.58
C VAL A 73 -24.53 -0.65 -7.26
N PRO A 74 -23.31 -0.09 -7.28
CA PRO A 74 -22.61 0.33 -6.07
C PRO A 74 -23.43 1.23 -5.13
N ALA A 75 -23.40 0.93 -3.84
CA ALA A 75 -24.12 1.62 -2.77
C ALA A 75 -23.18 2.55 -1.99
N PRO A 76 -23.22 3.88 -2.23
CA PRO A 76 -22.34 4.83 -1.55
C PRO A 76 -22.62 4.90 -0.05
N ALA A 77 -21.58 5.16 0.74
CA ALA A 77 -21.68 5.44 2.17
C ALA A 77 -21.20 6.86 2.52
N TRP A 78 -20.58 7.54 1.54
CA TRP A 78 -20.09 8.90 1.68
C TRP A 78 -20.34 9.71 0.40
N PHE A 79 -20.52 11.03 0.55
CA PHE A 79 -20.82 11.94 -0.54
C PHE A 79 -20.00 13.24 -0.39
N SER A 80 -19.55 13.80 -1.51
CA SER A 80 -18.72 15.01 -1.61
C SER A 80 -19.44 16.33 -1.26
N GLY A 81 -20.58 16.28 -0.56
CA GLY A 81 -21.35 17.47 -0.17
C GLY A 81 -20.71 18.30 0.95
N ASP A 82 -19.50 17.94 1.39
CA ASP A 82 -18.73 18.69 2.38
C ASP A 82 -18.17 19.98 1.74
N PRO A 83 -18.52 21.18 2.25
CA PRO A 83 -17.94 22.44 1.78
C PRO A 83 -16.40 22.45 1.77
N GLU A 84 -15.74 21.70 2.67
CA GLU A 84 -14.28 21.62 2.73
C GLU A 84 -13.67 21.00 1.48
N LEU A 85 -14.36 20.06 0.83
CA LEU A 85 -13.84 19.34 -0.34
C LEU A 85 -14.07 20.06 -1.66
N SER A 86 -14.90 21.12 -1.65
CA SER A 86 -14.94 22.10 -2.75
C SER A 86 -13.59 22.81 -2.94
N HIS A 87 -12.73 22.76 -1.92
CA HIS A 87 -11.37 23.31 -1.90
C HIS A 87 -10.26 22.26 -2.04
N SER A 88 -10.59 20.99 -2.25
CA SER A 88 -9.60 19.94 -2.52
C SER A 88 -8.72 20.30 -3.73
N HIS A 89 -7.50 19.74 -3.77
CA HIS A 89 -6.56 19.99 -4.86
C HIS A 89 -7.14 19.60 -6.22
N LEU A 90 -7.85 18.47 -6.28
CA LEU A 90 -8.54 18.03 -7.50
C LEU A 90 -9.69 18.99 -7.88
N ALA A 91 -10.47 19.50 -6.92
CA ALA A 91 -11.51 20.49 -7.22
C ALA A 91 -10.91 21.79 -7.77
N GLN A 92 -9.75 22.20 -7.25
CA GLN A 92 -9.02 23.34 -7.80
C GLN A 92 -8.55 23.07 -9.23
N TRP A 93 -8.04 21.87 -9.52
CA TRP A 93 -7.61 21.52 -10.87
C TRP A 93 -8.76 21.44 -11.88
N LEU A 94 -9.93 20.94 -11.47
CA LEU A 94 -11.13 21.01 -12.31
C LEU A 94 -11.45 22.46 -12.70
N ARG A 95 -11.34 23.41 -11.77
CA ARG A 95 -11.52 24.84 -12.07
C ARG A 95 -10.41 25.41 -12.96
N ASP A 96 -9.15 25.09 -12.66
CA ASP A 96 -7.98 25.60 -13.41
C ASP A 96 -8.02 25.19 -14.89
N PHE A 97 -8.58 24.01 -15.19
CA PHE A 97 -8.67 23.45 -16.54
C PHE A 97 -10.06 23.56 -17.17
N ASP A 98 -11.03 24.19 -16.50
CA ASP A 98 -12.43 24.31 -16.95
C ASP A 98 -13.09 22.96 -17.26
N LEU A 99 -12.89 21.99 -16.36
CA LEU A 99 -13.41 20.62 -16.45
C LEU A 99 -14.52 20.39 -15.43
N CYS A 100 -15.52 19.60 -15.80
CA CYS A 100 -16.73 19.40 -15.01
C CYS A 100 -16.72 18.11 -14.18
N SER A 101 -15.82 17.17 -14.47
CA SER A 101 -15.81 15.86 -13.82
C SER A 101 -14.43 15.23 -13.69
N MET A 102 -14.31 14.25 -12.79
CA MET A 102 -13.10 13.43 -12.65
C MET A 102 -12.77 12.64 -13.91
N ASP A 103 -13.78 12.19 -14.65
CA ASP A 103 -13.59 11.44 -15.89
C ASP A 103 -13.00 12.35 -16.98
N GLU A 104 -13.47 13.61 -17.08
CA GLU A 104 -12.88 14.63 -17.95
C GLU A 104 -11.44 15.00 -17.56
N LEU A 105 -11.14 15.12 -16.26
CA LEU A 105 -9.78 15.38 -15.78
C LEU A 105 -8.84 14.21 -16.08
N HIS A 106 -9.31 12.98 -15.90
CA HIS A 106 -8.53 11.80 -16.26
C HIS A 106 -8.24 11.81 -17.77
N GLU A 107 -9.26 11.94 -18.62
CA GLU A 107 -9.10 11.99 -20.07
C GLU A 107 -8.14 13.12 -20.50
N TRP A 108 -8.33 14.32 -19.96
CA TRP A 108 -7.45 15.47 -20.22
C TRP A 108 -6.01 15.16 -19.85
N SER A 109 -5.76 14.52 -18.69
CA SER A 109 -4.40 14.18 -18.23
C SER A 109 -3.69 13.19 -19.14
N ILE A 110 -4.44 12.28 -19.78
CA ILE A 110 -3.88 11.30 -20.72
C ILE A 110 -3.63 11.94 -22.09
N GLN A 111 -4.52 12.81 -22.56
CA GLN A 111 -4.36 13.51 -23.84
C GLN A 111 -3.26 14.60 -23.76
N ASN A 112 -3.05 15.18 -22.58
CA ASN A 112 -2.14 16.32 -22.36
C ASN A 112 -1.02 15.97 -21.35
N ARG A 113 -0.42 14.77 -21.47
CA ARG A 113 0.58 14.23 -20.51
C ARG A 113 1.67 15.24 -20.12
N GLU A 114 2.26 15.93 -21.08
CA GLU A 114 3.34 16.90 -20.77
C GLU A 114 2.84 18.07 -19.91
N ALA A 115 1.66 18.63 -20.25
CA ALA A 115 1.05 19.72 -19.50
C ALA A 115 0.61 19.27 -18.10
N PHE A 116 0.04 18.07 -17.99
CA PHE A 116 -0.30 17.44 -16.72
C PHE A 116 0.94 17.27 -15.83
N THR A 117 2.00 16.66 -16.35
CA THR A 117 3.24 16.43 -15.58
C THR A 117 3.87 17.76 -15.15
N ARG A 118 3.85 18.78 -16.01
CA ARG A 118 4.31 20.14 -15.68
C ARG A 118 3.51 20.73 -14.52
N LYS A 119 2.17 20.71 -14.61
CA LYS A 119 1.28 21.19 -13.52
C LYS A 119 1.52 20.44 -12.22
N LEU A 120 1.74 19.12 -12.28
CA LEU A 120 2.02 18.30 -11.11
C LEU A 120 3.32 18.72 -10.43
N ILE A 121 4.39 18.90 -11.20
CA ILE A 121 5.70 19.36 -10.72
C ILE A 121 5.62 20.74 -10.08
N GLU A 122 4.88 21.67 -10.71
CA GLU A 122 4.64 23.01 -10.19
C GLU A 122 3.85 22.97 -8.88
N SER A 123 2.78 22.17 -8.82
CA SER A 123 1.92 22.04 -7.63
C SER A 123 2.66 21.43 -6.44
N LEU A 124 3.49 20.41 -6.71
CA LEU A 124 4.36 19.78 -5.72
C LEU A 124 5.60 20.61 -5.36
N ARG A 125 5.85 21.71 -6.10
CA ARG A 125 7.00 22.61 -5.92
C ARG A 125 8.33 21.84 -5.91
N ILE A 126 8.51 20.94 -6.87
CA ILE A 126 9.73 20.15 -7.02
C ILE A 126 10.92 21.08 -7.23
N GLN A 127 12.00 20.85 -6.48
CA GLN A 127 13.22 21.63 -6.52
C GLN A 127 14.18 21.07 -7.57
N PHE A 128 14.76 21.98 -8.36
CA PHE A 128 15.74 21.66 -9.38
C PHE A 128 16.99 22.50 -9.17
N ILE A 129 18.14 21.85 -9.22
CA ILE A 129 19.46 22.48 -9.29
C ILE A 129 19.66 23.04 -10.71
N GLN A 130 19.19 22.29 -11.72
CA GLN A 130 19.09 22.72 -13.11
C GLN A 130 17.71 22.31 -13.64
N GLN A 131 16.99 23.28 -14.22
CA GLN A 131 15.65 23.06 -14.79
C GLN A 131 15.69 22.13 -16.01
N PRO A 132 14.64 21.33 -16.25
CA PRO A 132 14.55 20.49 -17.45
C PRO A 132 14.41 21.33 -18.72
N GLU A 133 15.02 20.87 -19.81
CA GLU A 133 14.77 21.42 -21.15
C GLU A 133 13.42 20.96 -21.70
N HIS A 134 13.10 19.68 -21.51
CA HIS A 134 11.82 19.07 -21.88
C HIS A 134 11.27 18.24 -20.73
N ILE A 135 9.94 18.26 -20.55
CA ILE A 135 9.29 17.47 -19.50
C ILE A 135 9.26 15.98 -19.87
N MET A 136 9.06 15.67 -21.15
CA MET A 136 8.93 14.30 -21.65
C MET A 136 9.58 14.18 -23.04
N ASN A 137 10.47 13.20 -23.22
CA ASN A 137 11.09 12.87 -24.50
C ASN A 137 10.86 11.38 -24.83
N LEU A 138 10.29 11.12 -26.01
CA LEU A 138 9.90 9.79 -26.48
C LEU A 138 10.78 9.25 -27.60
N SER A 139 11.95 9.84 -27.84
CA SER A 139 12.84 9.45 -28.93
C SER A 139 13.32 7.99 -28.85
N ALA A 140 13.37 7.42 -27.63
CA ALA A 140 13.70 6.00 -27.38
C ALA A 140 12.47 5.08 -27.27
N GLY A 141 11.27 5.59 -27.60
CA GLY A 141 10.00 4.89 -27.50
C GLY A 141 9.36 4.98 -26.11
N VAL A 142 8.09 4.57 -26.02
CA VAL A 142 7.27 4.70 -24.80
C VAL A 142 7.71 3.77 -23.66
N GLU A 143 8.45 2.69 -23.97
CA GLU A 143 9.03 1.79 -22.96
C GLU A 143 10.22 2.42 -22.22
N ASN A 144 10.91 3.38 -22.87
CA ASN A 144 12.13 4.01 -22.39
C ASN A 144 12.01 5.54 -22.48
N VAL A 145 10.92 6.07 -21.94
CA VAL A 145 10.70 7.52 -21.86
C VAL A 145 11.78 8.21 -21.03
N ASP A 146 12.28 9.33 -21.54
CA ASP A 146 13.22 10.20 -20.84
C ASP A 146 12.45 11.40 -20.26
N TRP A 147 12.25 11.38 -18.94
CA TRP A 147 11.51 12.40 -18.22
C TRP A 147 12.46 13.49 -17.72
N LEU A 148 12.06 14.76 -17.84
CA LEU A 148 12.78 15.93 -17.31
C LEU A 148 14.20 16.08 -17.87
N THR A 149 14.34 15.96 -19.20
CA THR A 149 15.62 15.90 -19.91
C THR A 149 16.57 17.02 -19.49
N GLU A 150 17.85 16.70 -19.34
CA GLU A 150 18.92 17.62 -18.91
C GLU A 150 18.74 18.26 -17.52
N ALA A 151 17.66 17.97 -16.79
CA ALA A 151 17.53 18.47 -15.43
C ALA A 151 18.62 17.91 -14.52
N LYS A 152 18.95 18.69 -13.48
CA LYS A 152 19.70 18.21 -12.32
C LYS A 152 18.87 18.45 -11.08
N LEU A 153 18.69 17.42 -10.28
CA LEU A 153 17.94 17.48 -9.04
C LEU A 153 18.45 16.48 -8.02
N ASN A 154 18.00 16.65 -6.80
CA ASN A 154 17.97 15.60 -5.80
C ASN A 154 16.61 15.71 -5.12
N ILE A 155 15.79 14.67 -5.23
CA ILE A 155 14.40 14.75 -4.76
C ILE A 155 14.27 15.12 -3.27
N VAL A 156 15.28 14.80 -2.45
CA VAL A 156 15.30 15.12 -1.00
C VAL A 156 15.26 16.62 -0.75
N GLU A 157 15.75 17.45 -1.68
CA GLU A 157 15.63 18.90 -1.58
C GLU A 157 14.15 19.35 -1.55
N SER A 158 13.29 18.63 -2.27
CA SER A 158 11.84 18.88 -2.28
C SER A 158 11.14 18.48 -0.98
N CYS A 159 11.78 17.65 -0.15
CA CYS A 159 11.28 17.27 1.19
C CYS A 159 11.62 18.30 2.27
N PHE A 160 12.58 19.20 2.05
CA PHE A 160 13.06 20.14 3.07
C PHE A 160 12.98 21.60 2.59
N ARG A 161 11.78 22.16 2.57
CA ARG A 161 11.50 23.58 2.32
C ARG A 161 11.55 24.40 3.63
N ASP A 162 11.40 25.73 3.53
CA ASP A 162 11.49 26.67 4.66
C ASP A 162 10.35 26.48 5.69
N LYS A 163 10.51 25.48 6.57
CA LYS A 163 9.52 25.05 7.59
C LYS A 163 10.17 24.59 8.89
N SER A 164 11.22 25.29 9.35
CA SER A 164 12.13 24.76 10.38
C SER A 164 11.43 24.24 11.64
N GLU A 165 10.43 24.96 12.17
CA GLU A 165 9.78 24.64 13.45
C GLU A 165 8.55 23.72 13.33
N GLN A 166 8.03 23.46 12.12
CA GLN A 166 6.90 22.55 11.96
C GLN A 166 7.33 21.13 12.29
N ALA A 167 6.45 20.33 12.91
CA ALA A 167 6.69 18.89 13.06
C ALA A 167 6.83 18.23 11.68
N ALA A 168 7.92 17.48 11.48
CA ALA A 168 8.09 16.58 10.33
C ALA A 168 7.66 15.16 10.69
N ILE A 169 7.94 14.74 11.93
CA ILE A 169 7.59 13.41 12.42
C ILE A 169 6.99 13.53 13.83
N ILE A 170 5.84 12.91 14.03
CA ILE A 170 5.27 12.58 15.34
C ILE A 170 5.54 11.10 15.56
N PHE A 171 6.17 10.74 16.67
CA PHE A 171 6.57 9.35 16.94
C PHE A 171 6.21 8.93 18.35
N GLN A 172 5.66 7.72 18.50
CA GLN A 172 5.43 7.11 19.80
C GLN A 172 6.08 5.73 19.86
N LYS A 173 7.00 5.54 20.82
CA LYS A 173 7.45 4.21 21.24
C LYS A 173 6.43 3.58 22.18
N GLN A 174 6.39 2.26 22.20
CA GLN A 174 5.40 1.49 22.92
C GLN A 174 5.40 1.84 24.40
N ASN A 175 4.24 2.14 24.97
CA ASN A 175 4.07 2.60 26.36
C ASN A 175 4.87 3.86 26.74
N GLN A 176 5.27 4.70 25.77
CA GLN A 176 5.94 5.97 26.02
C GLN A 176 5.08 7.15 25.56
N GLU A 177 5.46 8.36 25.99
CA GLU A 177 4.82 9.59 25.52
C GLU A 177 5.17 9.88 24.05
N ILE A 178 4.27 10.61 23.38
CA ILE A 178 4.49 11.08 22.02
C ILE A 178 5.67 12.06 21.99
N GLN A 179 6.57 11.85 21.04
CA GLN A 179 7.69 12.72 20.72
C GLN A 179 7.46 13.37 19.35
N GLN A 180 8.11 14.51 19.14
CA GLN A 180 8.07 15.22 17.86
C GLN A 180 9.49 15.54 17.41
N LEU A 181 9.75 15.32 16.12
CA LEU A 181 10.90 15.87 15.42
C LEU A 181 10.39 16.95 14.46
N SER A 182 10.93 18.15 14.60
CA SER A 182 10.73 19.23 13.64
C SER A 182 11.40 18.92 12.29
N TYR A 183 11.00 19.64 11.23
CA TYR A 183 11.70 19.62 9.95
C TYR A 183 13.18 20.01 10.09
N GLN A 184 13.51 20.94 10.98
CA GLN A 184 14.91 21.30 11.22
C GLN A 184 15.71 20.15 11.84
N GLU A 185 15.15 19.45 12.82
CA GLU A 185 15.80 18.31 13.46
C GLU A 185 15.97 17.13 12.50
N LEU A 186 14.92 16.82 11.73
CA LEU A 186 15.00 15.79 10.70
C LEU A 186 16.04 16.14 9.63
N LYS A 187 16.10 17.40 9.20
CA LYS A 187 17.12 17.88 8.23
C LYS A 187 18.54 17.77 8.79
N LYS A 188 18.75 18.13 10.06
CA LYS A 188 20.04 17.97 10.75
C LYS A 188 20.44 16.50 10.79
N LEU A 189 19.55 15.60 11.21
CA LEU A 189 19.85 14.18 11.29
C LEU A 189 20.15 13.59 9.89
N THR A 190 19.38 13.99 8.89
CA THR A 190 19.61 13.65 7.48
C THR A 190 20.99 14.10 7.01
N ALA A 191 21.42 15.32 7.38
CA ALA A 191 22.75 15.84 7.07
C ALA A 191 23.86 15.01 7.71
N GLN A 192 23.70 14.64 8.98
CA GLN A 192 24.67 13.82 9.69
C GLN A 192 24.85 12.44 9.05
N VAL A 193 23.76 11.84 8.56
CA VAL A 193 23.83 10.59 7.79
C VAL A 193 24.55 10.81 6.46
N ALA A 194 24.13 11.81 5.66
CA ALA A 194 24.71 12.07 4.34
C ALA A 194 26.22 12.36 4.43
N ASN A 195 26.62 13.18 5.40
CA ASN A 195 28.02 13.49 5.66
C ASN A 195 28.78 12.28 6.24
N GLY A 196 28.14 11.47 7.11
CA GLY A 196 28.71 10.24 7.65
C GLY A 196 29.01 9.20 6.56
N LEU A 197 28.14 9.07 5.55
CA LEU A 197 28.37 8.23 4.37
C LEU A 197 29.62 8.68 3.59
N LYS A 198 29.73 10.00 3.35
CA LYS A 198 30.89 10.59 2.68
C LYS A 198 32.19 10.37 3.47
N GLU A 199 32.16 10.55 4.79
CA GLU A 199 33.29 10.29 5.69
C GLU A 199 33.67 8.80 5.76
N ALA A 200 32.69 7.91 5.61
CA ALA A 200 32.90 6.48 5.49
C ALA A 200 33.43 6.06 4.11
N GLY A 201 33.58 6.99 3.16
CA GLY A 201 34.09 6.73 1.82
C GLY A 201 33.06 6.20 0.84
N VAL A 202 31.76 6.34 1.13
CA VAL A 202 30.68 5.98 0.21
C VAL A 202 30.51 7.09 -0.83
N HIS A 203 30.38 6.72 -2.10
CA HIS A 203 30.33 7.62 -3.23
C HIS A 203 28.95 7.65 -3.91
N PRO A 204 28.57 8.77 -4.57
CA PRO A 204 27.32 8.85 -5.33
C PRO A 204 27.17 7.71 -6.34
N GLY A 205 25.97 7.14 -6.43
CA GLY A 205 25.65 5.97 -7.25
C GLY A 205 25.88 4.62 -6.56
N GLU A 206 26.62 4.57 -5.45
CA GLU A 206 26.76 3.34 -4.66
C GLU A 206 25.48 3.00 -3.90
N ARG A 207 25.30 1.71 -3.62
CA ARG A 207 24.08 1.17 -3.02
C ARG A 207 24.28 0.94 -1.53
N VAL A 208 23.35 1.44 -0.74
CA VAL A 208 23.36 1.30 0.72
C VAL A 208 22.08 0.59 1.15
N ALA A 209 22.21 -0.57 1.79
CA ALA A 209 21.07 -1.34 2.26
C ALA A 209 20.51 -0.77 3.56
N VAL A 210 19.18 -0.87 3.72
CA VAL A 210 18.47 -0.51 4.94
C VAL A 210 17.53 -1.63 5.32
N MET A 211 17.75 -2.20 6.51
CA MET A 211 16.89 -3.21 7.11
C MET A 211 16.50 -2.76 8.52
N MET A 212 15.43 -1.98 8.61
CA MET A 212 14.99 -1.34 9.84
C MET A 212 13.45 -1.24 9.89
N PRO A 213 12.86 -1.24 11.11
CA PRO A 213 11.51 -0.73 11.31
C PRO A 213 11.37 0.74 10.89
N MET A 214 10.14 1.20 10.75
CA MET A 214 9.84 2.59 10.40
C MET A 214 9.96 3.51 11.63
N THR A 215 11.17 4.02 11.87
CA THR A 215 11.49 4.98 12.95
C THR A 215 11.90 6.34 12.38
N PRO A 216 11.95 7.41 13.19
CA PRO A 216 12.50 8.71 12.75
C PRO A 216 13.92 8.59 12.17
N GLU A 217 14.78 7.76 12.77
CA GLU A 217 16.13 7.50 12.26
C GLU A 217 16.10 6.80 10.91
N SER A 218 15.21 5.83 10.70
CA SER A 218 15.09 5.15 9.39
C SER A 218 14.69 6.12 8.27
N VAL A 219 13.84 7.12 8.57
CA VAL A 219 13.45 8.18 7.62
C VAL A 219 14.65 9.09 7.33
N ALA A 220 15.40 9.50 8.34
CA ALA A 220 16.62 10.30 8.16
C ALA A 220 17.70 9.54 7.39
N ILE A 221 17.84 8.23 7.63
CA ILE A 221 18.76 7.35 6.90
C ILE A 221 18.38 7.28 5.42
N PHE A 222 17.10 7.01 5.15
CA PHE A 222 16.57 6.95 3.79
C PHE A 222 16.84 8.24 3.02
N LEU A 223 16.49 9.40 3.60
CA LEU A 223 16.72 10.71 2.98
C LEU A 223 18.22 11.03 2.88
N GLY A 224 19.04 10.65 3.87
CA GLY A 224 20.46 10.95 3.93
C GLY A 224 21.27 10.21 2.85
N ILE A 225 20.93 8.93 2.60
CA ILE A 225 21.51 8.15 1.51
C ILE A 225 21.22 8.82 0.16
N ILE A 226 19.98 9.22 -0.08
CA ILE A 226 19.57 9.83 -1.36
C ILE A 226 20.19 11.23 -1.50
N ALA A 227 20.24 12.03 -0.43
CA ALA A 227 20.89 13.34 -0.44
C ALA A 227 22.39 13.25 -0.77
N ALA A 228 23.07 12.19 -0.30
CA ALA A 228 24.45 11.88 -0.66
C ALA A 228 24.61 11.36 -2.11
N GLY A 229 23.52 11.29 -2.88
CA GLY A 229 23.51 10.80 -4.26
C GLY A 229 23.66 9.27 -4.37
N CYS A 230 23.51 8.56 -3.26
CA CYS A 230 23.58 7.11 -3.17
C CYS A 230 22.18 6.49 -3.36
N VAL A 231 22.13 5.16 -3.53
CA VAL A 231 20.91 4.41 -3.83
C VAL A 231 20.50 3.58 -2.62
N VAL A 232 19.28 3.75 -2.12
CA VAL A 232 18.78 2.94 -1.00
C VAL A 232 18.37 1.56 -1.48
N VAL A 233 18.87 0.49 -0.88
CA VAL A 233 18.31 -0.87 -1.06
C VAL A 233 17.45 -1.20 0.15
N THR A 234 16.14 -1.16 -0.02
CA THR A 234 15.21 -1.40 1.10
C THR A 234 14.90 -2.88 1.27
N ILE A 235 15.16 -3.41 2.46
CA ILE A 235 14.88 -4.81 2.82
C ILE A 235 13.90 -4.83 3.99
N ALA A 236 12.80 -5.56 3.84
CA ALA A 236 11.81 -5.66 4.91
C ALA A 236 12.41 -6.34 6.15
N ASP A 237 12.24 -5.70 7.30
CA ASP A 237 12.71 -6.17 8.61
C ASP A 237 12.11 -7.54 9.03
N SER A 238 10.95 -7.87 8.47
CA SER A 238 10.24 -9.14 8.65
C SER A 238 10.86 -10.34 7.91
N PHE A 239 11.75 -10.12 6.94
CA PHE A 239 12.32 -11.21 6.14
C PHE A 239 13.27 -12.11 6.93
N SER A 240 13.37 -13.38 6.51
CA SER A 240 14.35 -14.34 7.00
C SER A 240 15.78 -13.94 6.59
N ALA A 241 16.79 -14.59 7.17
CA ALA A 241 18.18 -14.36 6.77
C ALA A 241 18.41 -14.76 5.30
N GLU A 242 17.73 -15.81 4.82
CA GLU A 242 17.78 -16.28 3.44
C GLU A 242 17.18 -15.25 2.47
N GLU A 243 16.01 -14.69 2.79
CA GLU A 243 15.37 -13.67 1.96
C GLU A 243 16.20 -12.37 1.93
N MET A 244 16.81 -12.01 3.06
CA MET A 244 17.78 -10.90 3.12
C MET A 244 18.98 -11.19 2.21
N GLU A 245 19.55 -12.39 2.28
CA GLU A 245 20.72 -12.80 1.50
C GLU A 245 20.49 -12.68 -0.01
N VAL A 246 19.33 -13.14 -0.49
CA VAL A 246 18.96 -13.07 -1.91
C VAL A 246 18.99 -11.64 -2.42
N ARG A 247 18.51 -10.68 -1.61
CA ARG A 247 18.45 -9.26 -1.98
C ARG A 247 19.83 -8.61 -1.91
N LEU A 248 20.61 -8.88 -0.86
CA LEU A 248 21.98 -8.37 -0.75
C LEU A 248 22.88 -8.84 -1.89
N LYS A 249 22.80 -10.11 -2.28
CA LYS A 249 23.54 -10.63 -3.44
C LYS A 249 23.09 -10.00 -4.75
N MET A 250 21.80 -9.73 -4.90
CA MET A 250 21.26 -9.13 -6.12
C MET A 250 21.72 -7.69 -6.32
N THR A 251 21.87 -6.93 -5.23
CA THR A 251 22.15 -5.49 -5.31
C THR A 251 23.59 -5.12 -4.95
N GLU A 252 24.34 -6.00 -4.29
CA GLU A 252 25.75 -5.78 -3.91
C GLU A 252 25.98 -4.42 -3.23
N PRO A 253 25.29 -4.12 -2.11
CA PRO A 253 25.47 -2.85 -1.41
C PRO A 253 26.87 -2.74 -0.78
N CYS A 254 27.38 -1.52 -0.62
CA CYS A 254 28.67 -1.25 0.02
C CYS A 254 28.58 -1.11 1.55
N LEU A 255 27.37 -0.83 2.06
CA LEU A 255 27.08 -0.59 3.48
C LEU A 255 25.65 -1.04 3.79
N ILE A 256 25.37 -1.45 5.04
CA ILE A 256 24.00 -1.69 5.52
C ILE A 256 23.71 -0.95 6.83
N PHE A 257 22.58 -0.26 6.90
CA PHE A 257 21.97 0.17 8.16
C PHE A 257 21.02 -0.90 8.67
N ILE A 258 21.20 -1.30 9.93
CA ILE A 258 20.41 -2.37 10.55
C ILE A 258 20.20 -2.09 12.04
N GLN A 259 19.05 -2.48 12.58
CA GLN A 259 18.82 -2.44 14.03
C GLN A 259 19.38 -3.69 14.71
N ASP A 260 19.78 -3.60 15.98
CA ASP A 260 20.27 -4.75 16.75
C ASP A 260 19.17 -5.79 16.96
N VAL A 261 18.04 -5.36 17.53
CA VAL A 261 16.85 -6.16 17.82
C VAL A 261 15.57 -5.41 17.41
N ILE A 262 14.47 -6.16 17.28
CA ILE A 262 13.12 -5.59 17.13
C ILE A 262 12.18 -6.27 18.12
N SER A 263 11.44 -5.49 18.89
CA SER A 263 10.38 -5.94 19.77
C SER A 263 9.06 -6.06 19.01
N ARG A 264 8.48 -7.27 18.98
CA ARG A 264 7.16 -7.54 18.39
C ARG A 264 6.36 -8.48 19.28
N ASN A 265 5.15 -8.09 19.67
CA ASN A 265 4.26 -8.88 20.54
C ASN A 265 4.96 -9.37 21.83
N GLY A 266 5.75 -8.50 22.47
CA GLY A 266 6.50 -8.84 23.68
C GLY A 266 7.69 -9.79 23.48
N LYS A 267 8.09 -10.07 22.23
CA LYS A 267 9.29 -10.85 21.89
C LYS A 267 10.33 -9.97 21.23
N GLN A 268 11.59 -10.11 21.65
CA GLN A 268 12.72 -9.53 20.94
C GLN A 268 13.21 -10.48 19.84
N LEU A 269 13.33 -9.95 18.63
CA LEU A 269 13.81 -10.64 17.45
C LEU A 269 15.20 -10.09 17.08
N PRO A 270 16.25 -10.94 16.99
CA PRO A 270 17.61 -10.48 16.75
C PRO A 270 17.82 -10.15 15.26
N LEU A 271 17.63 -8.89 14.88
CA LEU A 271 17.68 -8.46 13.48
C LEU A 271 19.12 -8.46 12.95
N TYR A 272 20.06 -7.87 13.70
CA TYR A 272 21.47 -7.81 13.32
C TYR A 272 22.08 -9.20 13.09
N SER A 273 21.68 -10.20 13.89
CA SER A 273 22.18 -11.58 13.75
C SER A 273 21.85 -12.21 12.40
N LYS A 274 20.82 -11.73 11.68
CA LYS A 274 20.46 -12.23 10.35
C LYS A 274 21.53 -11.91 9.29
N LEU A 275 22.38 -10.90 9.52
CA LEU A 275 23.45 -10.50 8.60
C LEU A 275 24.55 -11.57 8.46
N GLY A 276 24.74 -12.38 9.52
CA GLY A 276 25.76 -13.41 9.60
C GLY A 276 27.16 -12.87 9.98
N LEU A 277 27.88 -13.64 10.79
CA LEU A 277 29.17 -13.22 11.37
C LEU A 277 30.31 -13.14 10.33
N ASN A 278 30.23 -13.90 9.24
CA ASN A 278 31.31 -14.03 8.25
C ASN A 278 31.17 -13.09 7.03
N ARG A 279 30.19 -12.17 7.04
CA ARG A 279 29.91 -11.32 5.88
C ARG A 279 30.83 -10.10 5.84
N GLU A 280 31.50 -9.88 4.71
CA GLU A 280 32.37 -8.71 4.45
C GLU A 280 31.59 -7.45 4.01
N LEU A 281 30.40 -7.22 4.56
CA LEU A 281 29.60 -6.02 4.35
C LEU A 281 29.59 -5.22 5.67
N PRO A 282 30.22 -4.03 5.72
CA PRO A 282 30.18 -3.19 6.92
C PRO A 282 28.74 -2.81 7.27
N ALA A 283 28.41 -2.85 8.55
CA ALA A 283 27.10 -2.46 9.07
C ALA A 283 27.20 -1.24 9.99
N VAL A 284 26.20 -0.37 9.90
CA VAL A 284 25.91 0.66 10.91
C VAL A 284 24.72 0.17 11.73
N VAL A 285 24.97 -0.08 13.02
CA VAL A 285 23.99 -0.73 13.90
C VAL A 285 23.34 0.26 14.85
N LEU A 286 22.01 0.32 14.80
CA LEU A 286 21.17 1.12 15.68
C LEU A 286 20.65 0.26 16.84
N SER A 287 20.59 0.84 18.03
CA SER A 287 19.98 0.22 19.21
C SER A 287 18.47 0.48 19.22
N GLU A 288 17.66 -0.53 19.54
CA GLU A 288 16.24 -0.31 19.87
C GLU A 288 16.05 0.54 21.15
N GLY A 289 16.88 0.29 22.15
CA GLY A 289 16.88 1.00 23.43
C GLY A 289 18.02 2.03 23.55
N GLU A 290 18.44 2.30 24.77
CA GLU A 290 19.53 3.25 25.06
C GLU A 290 20.93 2.74 24.65
N SER A 291 21.12 1.42 24.56
CA SER A 291 22.41 0.82 24.25
C SER A 291 22.26 -0.52 23.53
N LEU A 292 23.27 -0.86 22.73
CA LEU A 292 23.32 -2.10 21.96
C LEU A 292 23.28 -3.33 22.88
N GLN A 293 22.46 -4.31 22.52
CA GLN A 293 22.35 -5.58 23.25
C GLN A 293 23.26 -6.68 22.69
N ILE A 294 24.06 -6.36 21.67
CA ILE A 294 24.88 -7.31 20.91
C ILE A 294 26.32 -6.82 20.80
N SER A 295 27.23 -7.76 20.52
CA SER A 295 28.62 -7.44 20.16
C SER A 295 28.74 -7.23 18.65
N LEU A 296 29.35 -6.11 18.27
CA LEU A 296 29.59 -5.76 16.86
C LEU A 296 30.79 -6.51 16.28
N ARG A 297 30.77 -6.78 14.97
CA ARG A 297 31.96 -7.22 14.25
C ARG A 297 32.95 -6.05 14.18
N SER A 298 34.24 -6.35 14.02
CA SER A 298 35.28 -5.32 13.96
C SER A 298 35.12 -4.32 12.80
N ILE A 299 34.45 -4.73 11.72
CA ILE A 299 34.15 -3.89 10.55
C ILE A 299 32.90 -3.02 10.74
N ASP A 300 32.10 -3.30 11.77
CA ASP A 300 30.83 -2.62 12.01
C ASP A 300 31.00 -1.42 12.92
N ARG A 301 30.06 -0.48 12.79
CA ARG A 301 30.04 0.74 13.60
C ARG A 301 28.70 0.85 14.31
N GLN A 302 28.75 1.35 15.53
CA GLN A 302 27.54 1.81 16.20
C GLN A 302 27.07 3.12 15.55
N TRP A 303 25.77 3.28 15.41
CA TRP A 303 25.11 4.47 14.87
C TRP A 303 25.70 5.81 15.34
N ILE A 304 25.85 5.98 16.65
CA ILE A 304 26.37 7.23 17.23
C ILE A 304 27.79 7.58 16.76
N ASN A 305 28.59 6.56 16.45
CA ASN A 305 29.97 6.71 15.96
C ASN A 305 30.03 6.83 14.44
N PHE A 306 28.91 6.63 13.74
CA PHE A 306 28.80 6.81 12.30
C PHE A 306 28.32 8.22 11.94
N LEU A 307 27.45 8.83 12.75
CA LEU A 307 26.94 10.17 12.50
C LEU A 307 28.06 11.20 12.42
N SER A 308 28.06 12.00 11.35
CA SER A 308 28.97 13.13 11.23
C SER A 308 28.61 14.24 12.23
N ASN A 309 29.62 14.99 12.65
CA ASN A 309 29.41 16.24 13.39
C ASN A 309 28.95 17.39 12.47
N ASN A 310 29.09 17.24 11.15
CA ASN A 310 28.59 18.21 10.18
C ASN A 310 27.08 18.04 9.98
N THR A 311 26.33 19.07 10.37
CA THR A 311 24.86 19.12 10.29
C THR A 311 24.35 19.94 9.11
N GLU A 312 25.23 20.43 8.24
CA GLU A 312 24.84 21.09 7.00
C GLU A 312 24.48 20.05 5.93
N LEU A 313 23.22 20.08 5.50
CA LEU A 313 22.74 19.20 4.43
C LEU A 313 23.13 19.78 3.07
N SER A 314 23.84 18.99 2.27
CA SER A 314 24.07 19.26 0.86
C SER A 314 23.39 18.19 0.01
N TYR A 315 22.97 18.58 -1.19
CA TYR A 315 22.27 17.70 -2.12
C TYR A 315 23.18 17.41 -3.31
N VAL A 316 23.59 16.15 -3.48
CA VAL A 316 24.37 15.74 -4.65
C VAL A 316 23.45 15.75 -5.87
N ALA A 317 23.80 16.55 -6.87
CA ALA A 317 23.06 16.66 -8.12
C ALA A 317 23.03 15.33 -8.89
N ARG A 318 21.84 14.89 -9.28
CA ARG A 318 21.59 13.66 -10.04
C ARG A 318 20.77 13.96 -11.31
N ASN A 319 20.85 13.07 -12.28
CA ASN A 319 19.94 13.03 -13.42
C ASN A 319 18.57 12.49 -12.98
N PRO A 320 17.48 12.82 -13.69
CA PRO A 320 16.15 12.29 -13.43
C PRO A 320 16.08 10.75 -13.39
N ASN A 321 16.85 10.09 -14.25
CA ASN A 321 16.87 8.63 -14.40
C ASN A 321 17.86 7.92 -13.46
N ASP A 322 18.62 8.65 -12.65
CA ASP A 322 19.49 8.07 -11.63
C ASP A 322 18.66 7.48 -10.49
N ASP A 323 19.04 6.28 -10.02
CA ASP A 323 18.36 5.55 -8.96
C ASP A 323 18.32 6.34 -7.65
N THR A 324 17.19 6.28 -6.97
CA THR A 324 17.02 6.73 -5.58
C THR A 324 16.86 5.53 -4.65
N THR A 325 16.10 4.52 -5.07
CA THR A 325 15.70 3.39 -4.22
C THR A 325 15.56 2.13 -5.05
N ILE A 326 15.93 0.98 -4.50
CA ILE A 326 15.70 -0.34 -5.08
C ILE A 326 14.77 -1.09 -4.13
N LEU A 327 13.60 -1.41 -4.65
CA LEU A 327 12.57 -2.21 -3.99
C LEU A 327 12.47 -3.57 -4.69
N PHE A 328 11.83 -4.52 -4.02
CA PHE A 328 11.70 -5.89 -4.55
C PHE A 328 10.23 -6.28 -4.64
N SER A 329 9.83 -6.90 -5.74
CA SER A 329 8.53 -7.59 -5.84
C SER A 329 8.72 -9.09 -6.06
N SER A 330 7.74 -9.89 -5.67
CA SER A 330 7.73 -11.32 -5.99
C SER A 330 7.66 -11.51 -7.51
N GLY A 331 8.56 -12.33 -8.06
CA GLY A 331 8.50 -12.73 -9.46
C GLY A 331 7.61 -13.97 -9.64
N THR A 332 6.93 -14.09 -10.78
CA THR A 332 6.19 -15.32 -11.15
C THR A 332 7.11 -16.54 -11.27
N THR A 333 8.42 -16.33 -11.42
CA THR A 333 9.45 -17.36 -11.67
C THR A 333 10.36 -17.65 -10.46
N GLY A 334 9.89 -17.44 -9.22
CA GLY A 334 10.60 -17.84 -7.98
C GLY A 334 11.53 -16.79 -7.35
N SER A 335 12.49 -16.23 -8.09
CA SER A 335 13.40 -15.17 -7.56
C SER A 335 12.71 -13.79 -7.53
N PRO A 336 12.92 -12.91 -6.54
CA PRO A 336 12.34 -11.57 -6.55
C PRO A 336 12.83 -10.72 -7.74
N LYS A 337 12.04 -9.76 -8.19
CA LYS A 337 12.42 -8.75 -9.18
C LYS A 337 12.99 -7.53 -8.44
N GLY A 338 14.22 -7.13 -8.75
CA GLY A 338 14.79 -5.86 -8.28
C GLY A 338 14.29 -4.71 -9.14
N ILE A 339 13.45 -3.85 -8.58
CA ILE A 339 12.80 -2.72 -9.26
C ILE A 339 13.41 -1.43 -8.70
N PRO A 340 14.21 -0.74 -9.52
CA PRO A 340 14.77 0.53 -9.12
C PRO A 340 13.77 1.66 -9.42
N TRP A 341 13.66 2.56 -8.46
CA TRP A 341 13.03 3.87 -8.57
C TRP A 341 14.10 4.90 -8.86
N ASP A 342 13.74 5.90 -9.65
CA ASP A 342 14.61 7.01 -10.03
C ASP A 342 14.21 8.31 -9.30
N GLN A 343 14.76 9.46 -9.71
CA GLN A 343 14.42 10.76 -9.10
C GLN A 343 13.01 11.24 -9.46
N THR A 344 12.38 10.67 -10.50
CA THR A 344 11.03 11.04 -10.95
C THR A 344 9.93 10.25 -10.26
N THR A 345 10.25 9.03 -9.82
CA THR A 345 9.28 8.12 -9.17
C THR A 345 8.60 8.74 -7.93
N PRO A 346 9.32 9.46 -7.05
CA PRO A 346 8.70 10.16 -5.92
C PRO A 346 7.67 11.23 -6.30
N ILE A 347 7.77 11.83 -7.50
CA ILE A 347 6.79 12.80 -7.99
C ILE A 347 5.43 12.11 -8.16
N LYS A 348 5.42 10.84 -8.59
CA LYS A 348 4.20 10.03 -8.63
C LYS A 348 3.66 9.76 -7.23
N SER A 349 4.51 9.33 -6.30
CA SER A 349 4.09 9.04 -4.91
C SER A 349 3.48 10.28 -4.25
N ALA A 350 4.17 11.42 -4.34
CA ALA A 350 3.71 12.68 -3.79
C ALA A 350 2.47 13.22 -4.50
N GLY A 351 2.39 13.03 -5.82
CA GLY A 351 1.24 13.41 -6.63
C GLY A 351 -0.02 12.64 -6.26
N ASP A 352 0.07 11.35 -5.97
CA ASP A 352 -1.09 10.58 -5.50
C ASP A 352 -1.56 11.02 -4.11
N GLY A 353 -0.63 11.36 -3.23
CA GLY A 353 -0.94 11.95 -1.93
C GLY A 353 -1.64 13.31 -2.07
N PHE A 354 -1.12 14.17 -2.95
CA PHE A 354 -1.67 15.50 -3.23
C PHE A 354 -3.05 15.43 -3.88
N LEU A 355 -3.21 14.64 -4.94
CA LEU A 355 -4.44 14.63 -5.73
C LEU A 355 -5.54 13.79 -5.07
N HIS A 356 -5.28 12.52 -4.81
CA HIS A 356 -6.35 11.56 -4.47
C HIS A 356 -6.63 11.47 -2.99
N HIS A 357 -5.59 11.63 -2.16
CA HIS A 357 -5.71 11.65 -0.70
C HIS A 357 -5.89 13.07 -0.14
N ASP A 358 -5.80 14.08 -1.01
CA ASP A 358 -5.99 15.49 -0.68
C ASP A 358 -5.09 15.97 0.48
N ILE A 359 -3.82 15.54 0.49
CA ILE A 359 -2.87 15.91 1.54
C ILE A 359 -2.51 17.39 1.42
N HIS A 360 -2.67 18.12 2.51
CA HIS A 360 -2.36 19.54 2.65
C HIS A 360 -1.20 19.78 3.63
N PRO A 361 -0.52 20.94 3.53
CA PRO A 361 0.39 21.39 4.56
C PRO A 361 -0.28 21.39 5.95
N GLY A 362 0.37 20.77 6.93
CA GLY A 362 -0.13 20.65 8.29
C GLY A 362 -0.98 19.40 8.56
N ASP A 363 -1.32 18.60 7.55
CA ASP A 363 -1.92 17.28 7.77
C ASP A 363 -0.95 16.33 8.49
N VAL A 364 -1.52 15.34 9.19
CA VAL A 364 -0.78 14.28 9.87
C VAL A 364 -1.11 12.96 9.20
N VAL A 365 -0.12 12.39 8.51
CA VAL A 365 -0.26 11.21 7.66
C VAL A 365 0.32 10.00 8.39
N CYS A 366 -0.51 9.01 8.65
CA CYS A 366 -0.10 7.75 9.28
C CYS A 366 -0.33 6.58 8.32
N TRP A 367 0.68 5.72 8.16
CA TRP A 367 0.52 4.43 7.52
C TRP A 367 1.34 3.37 8.28
N PRO A 368 0.73 2.28 8.79
CA PRO A 368 1.46 1.21 9.46
C PRO A 368 2.22 0.37 8.42
N THR A 369 3.41 0.84 8.04
CA THR A 369 4.26 0.24 7.01
C THR A 369 5.75 0.36 7.39
N ASN A 370 6.65 -0.15 6.54
CA ASN A 370 8.09 0.04 6.68
C ASN A 370 8.74 0.29 5.32
N LEU A 371 10.02 0.67 5.33
CA LEU A 371 10.77 1.01 4.12
C LEU A 371 10.91 -0.17 3.13
N GLY A 372 10.80 -1.41 3.59
CA GLY A 372 10.90 -2.61 2.75
C GLY A 372 9.73 -2.82 1.79
N TRP A 373 8.63 -2.09 1.99
CA TRP A 373 7.48 -2.06 1.08
C TRP A 373 7.39 -0.69 0.42
N MET A 374 6.85 -0.62 -0.80
CA MET A 374 6.74 0.64 -1.55
C MET A 374 5.95 1.73 -0.81
N MET A 375 5.03 1.34 0.09
CA MET A 375 4.29 2.29 0.92
C MET A 375 5.16 3.03 1.95
N GLY A 376 6.32 2.50 2.34
CA GLY A 376 7.27 3.20 3.22
C GLY A 376 7.88 4.42 2.55
N PRO A 377 8.60 4.28 1.42
CA PRO A 377 9.04 5.41 0.61
C PRO A 377 7.88 6.31 0.17
N TRP A 378 6.72 5.74 -0.20
CA TRP A 378 5.51 6.52 -0.52
C TRP A 378 5.11 7.42 0.65
N LEU A 379 5.05 6.91 1.89
CA LEU A 379 4.68 7.70 3.07
C LEU A 379 5.65 8.88 3.27
N VAL A 380 6.95 8.65 3.11
CA VAL A 380 7.97 9.72 3.22
C VAL A 380 7.73 10.80 2.17
N TYR A 381 7.59 10.43 0.90
CA TYR A 381 7.43 11.40 -0.18
C TYR A 381 6.06 12.09 -0.17
N ALA A 382 4.98 11.33 -0.01
CA ALA A 382 3.61 11.85 0.05
C ALA A 382 3.40 12.81 1.22
N SER A 383 4.13 12.64 2.32
CA SER A 383 4.05 13.56 3.45
C SER A 383 4.96 14.77 3.25
N LEU A 384 6.28 14.56 3.13
CA LEU A 384 7.24 15.67 3.20
C LEU A 384 7.19 16.58 1.97
N ILE A 385 6.98 16.03 0.76
CA ILE A 385 6.82 16.85 -0.46
C ILE A 385 5.49 17.62 -0.47
N ASN A 386 4.50 17.22 0.33
CA ASN A 386 3.26 17.99 0.54
C ASN A 386 3.30 18.85 1.82
N ASP A 387 4.46 18.94 2.49
CA ASP A 387 4.63 19.64 3.77
C ASP A 387 3.72 19.16 4.92
N ALA A 388 3.36 17.88 4.90
CA ALA A 388 2.63 17.23 5.97
C ALA A 388 3.59 16.64 7.02
N THR A 389 3.02 16.13 8.10
CA THR A 389 3.72 15.48 9.21
C THR A 389 3.54 13.97 9.09
N ILE A 390 4.61 13.19 9.27
CA ILE A 390 4.53 11.73 9.32
C ILE A 390 4.20 11.29 10.76
N ALA A 391 3.19 10.46 10.96
CA ALA A 391 2.91 9.82 12.25
C ALA A 391 3.41 8.37 12.25
N LEU A 392 4.35 8.06 13.15
CA LEU A 392 5.02 6.77 13.28
C LEU A 392 4.81 6.19 14.69
N THR A 393 4.70 4.87 14.80
CA THR A 393 4.73 4.17 16.07
C THR A 393 5.27 2.75 15.89
N ASP A 394 5.88 2.19 16.93
CA ASP A 394 6.24 0.77 17.03
C ASP A 394 5.09 -0.09 17.60
N ALA A 395 3.96 0.52 17.97
CA ALA A 395 2.76 -0.19 18.39
C ALA A 395 2.29 -1.16 17.29
N VAL A 396 1.82 -2.33 17.71
CA VAL A 396 1.31 -3.35 16.79
C VAL A 396 0.07 -2.80 16.08
N PRO A 397 0.01 -2.74 14.73
CA PRO A 397 -1.07 -2.06 14.03
C PRO A 397 -2.48 -2.58 14.35
N THR A 398 -2.60 -3.85 14.74
CA THR A 398 -3.88 -4.47 15.11
C THR A 398 -4.29 -4.24 16.58
N SER A 399 -3.54 -3.46 17.35
CA SER A 399 -3.80 -3.26 18.78
C SER A 399 -4.65 -2.02 19.05
N ARG A 400 -5.24 -1.96 20.24
CA ARG A 400 -5.88 -0.75 20.77
C ARG A 400 -4.89 0.40 20.97
N GLU A 401 -3.66 0.11 21.40
CA GLU A 401 -2.59 1.10 21.58
C GLU A 401 -2.30 1.86 20.28
N PHE A 402 -2.29 1.17 19.12
CA PHE A 402 -2.16 1.83 17.82
C PHE A 402 -3.35 2.77 17.54
N CYS A 403 -4.58 2.35 17.88
CA CYS A 403 -5.77 3.18 17.69
C CYS A 403 -5.75 4.43 18.59
N GLU A 404 -5.24 4.30 19.81
CA GLU A 404 -5.03 5.40 20.75
C GLU A 404 -3.94 6.35 20.25
N PHE A 405 -2.85 5.83 19.66
CA PHE A 405 -1.84 6.64 18.98
C PHE A 405 -2.45 7.48 17.85
N VAL A 406 -3.28 6.88 16.99
CA VAL A 406 -3.96 7.59 15.88
C VAL A 406 -4.73 8.82 16.39
N GLN A 407 -5.48 8.66 17.49
CA GLN A 407 -6.18 9.77 18.14
C GLN A 407 -5.19 10.80 18.72
N ASN A 408 -4.24 10.35 19.54
CA ASN A 408 -3.36 11.24 20.30
C ASN A 408 -2.37 12.01 19.41
N ALA A 409 -2.01 11.45 18.25
CA ALA A 409 -1.20 12.11 17.24
C ALA A 409 -2.02 13.05 16.33
N ASN A 410 -3.35 13.12 16.50
CA ASN A 410 -4.28 13.87 15.66
C ASN A 410 -4.13 13.53 14.17
N VAL A 411 -4.09 12.23 13.85
CA VAL A 411 -3.97 11.77 12.46
C VAL A 411 -5.15 12.28 11.63
N THR A 412 -4.84 12.92 10.50
CA THR A 412 -5.85 13.42 9.54
C THR A 412 -6.00 12.53 8.32
N MET A 413 -4.95 11.80 7.95
CA MET A 413 -4.99 10.77 6.92
C MET A 413 -4.44 9.46 7.48
N LEU A 414 -5.29 8.43 7.57
CA LEU A 414 -4.92 7.10 8.03
C LEU A 414 -4.95 6.10 6.88
N GLY A 415 -3.77 5.70 6.42
CA GLY A 415 -3.60 4.57 5.52
C GLY A 415 -3.57 3.24 6.27
N LEU A 416 -4.04 2.16 5.65
CA LEU A 416 -4.13 0.84 6.26
C LEU A 416 -4.20 -0.30 5.23
N VAL A 417 -4.19 -1.52 5.75
CA VAL A 417 -4.46 -2.77 5.01
C VAL A 417 -5.79 -3.34 5.52
N PRO A 418 -6.69 -3.82 4.65
CA PRO A 418 -8.02 -4.31 5.05
C PRO A 418 -8.05 -5.29 6.23
N SER A 419 -7.11 -6.23 6.27
CA SER A 419 -7.00 -7.21 7.38
C SER A 419 -6.92 -6.56 8.78
N ILE A 420 -6.34 -5.36 8.90
CA ILE A 420 -6.23 -4.65 10.17
C ILE A 420 -7.61 -4.20 10.67
N VAL A 421 -8.45 -3.67 9.76
CA VAL A 421 -9.79 -3.17 10.08
C VAL A 421 -10.68 -4.28 10.61
N SER A 422 -10.61 -5.46 9.98
CA SER A 422 -11.33 -6.64 10.45
C SER A 422 -10.96 -7.00 11.90
N VAL A 423 -9.69 -6.89 12.27
CA VAL A 423 -9.25 -7.13 13.64
C VAL A 423 -9.79 -6.08 14.59
N TRP A 424 -9.68 -4.79 14.25
CA TRP A 424 -10.20 -3.71 15.08
C TRP A 424 -11.71 -3.83 15.33
N ARG A 425 -12.47 -4.20 14.31
CA ARG A 425 -13.91 -4.44 14.41
C ARG A 425 -14.23 -5.59 15.35
N ASN A 426 -13.54 -6.72 15.20
CA ASN A 426 -13.80 -7.93 15.98
C ASN A 426 -13.31 -7.83 17.44
N GLN A 427 -12.30 -7.01 17.71
CA GLN A 427 -11.72 -6.81 19.04
C GLN A 427 -12.15 -5.49 19.70
N ASP A 428 -13.03 -4.73 19.05
CA ASP A 428 -13.54 -3.44 19.51
C ASP A 428 -12.43 -2.44 19.90
N CYS A 429 -11.34 -2.42 19.11
CA CYS A 429 -10.13 -1.65 19.44
C CYS A 429 -10.34 -0.13 19.48
N VAL A 430 -11.35 0.37 18.77
CA VAL A 430 -11.63 1.80 18.60
C VAL A 430 -12.73 2.32 19.54
N SER A 431 -13.27 1.45 20.40
CA SER A 431 -14.36 1.80 21.30
C SER A 431 -13.97 2.92 22.26
N GLY A 432 -14.77 4.00 22.27
CA GLY A 432 -14.55 5.19 23.09
C GLY A 432 -13.44 6.12 22.60
N LEU A 433 -12.88 5.89 21.41
CA LEU A 433 -11.90 6.81 20.80
C LEU A 433 -12.59 7.86 19.92
N ASP A 434 -12.03 9.06 19.90
CA ASP A 434 -12.43 10.17 19.04
C ASP A 434 -11.54 10.24 17.81
N TRP A 435 -12.06 9.78 16.67
CA TRP A 435 -11.38 9.86 15.37
C TRP A 435 -11.91 10.99 14.49
N SER A 436 -12.53 12.02 15.08
CA SER A 436 -13.09 13.17 14.34
C SER A 436 -12.05 13.99 13.55
N GLN A 437 -10.77 13.90 13.90
CA GLN A 437 -9.67 14.54 13.16
C GLN A 437 -9.40 13.89 11.80
N ILE A 438 -9.78 12.64 11.61
CA ILE A 438 -9.58 11.93 10.35
C ILE A 438 -10.45 12.60 9.27
N LYS A 439 -9.80 13.07 8.21
CA LYS A 439 -10.45 13.60 7.01
C LYS A 439 -10.67 12.50 6.00
N VAL A 440 -9.71 11.59 5.87
CA VAL A 440 -9.68 10.54 4.85
C VAL A 440 -8.97 9.29 5.41
N PHE A 441 -9.55 8.12 5.15
CA PHE A 441 -8.83 6.85 5.25
C PHE A 441 -8.30 6.45 3.88
N SER A 442 -7.25 5.63 3.83
CA SER A 442 -6.81 4.98 2.60
C SER A 442 -6.58 3.49 2.81
N SER A 443 -7.05 2.68 1.87
CA SER A 443 -6.92 1.22 1.93
C SER A 443 -6.11 0.71 0.75
N THR A 444 -5.07 -0.07 1.02
CA THR A 444 -4.24 -0.69 -0.03
C THR A 444 -3.73 -2.05 0.39
N GLY A 445 -3.11 -2.74 -0.57
CA GLY A 445 -2.44 -4.01 -0.34
C GLY A 445 -3.36 -5.22 -0.36
N GLU A 446 -4.68 -5.11 -0.15
CA GLU A 446 -5.62 -6.23 -0.28
C GLU A 446 -6.96 -5.76 -0.85
N CYS A 447 -7.79 -6.69 -1.31
CA CYS A 447 -9.18 -6.37 -1.58
C CYS A 447 -9.90 -6.10 -0.25
N SER A 448 -10.53 -4.94 -0.15
CA SER A 448 -11.31 -4.53 1.01
C SER A 448 -12.62 -5.32 1.13
N ASN A 449 -13.04 -5.59 2.37
CA ASN A 449 -14.39 -6.08 2.64
C ASN A 449 -15.33 -4.86 2.80
N PRO A 450 -16.44 -4.76 2.04
CA PRO A 450 -17.33 -3.61 2.10
C PRO A 450 -17.93 -3.33 3.49
N ASP A 451 -18.27 -4.37 4.26
CA ASP A 451 -18.82 -4.19 5.61
C ASP A 451 -17.75 -3.66 6.59
N ASP A 452 -16.51 -4.13 6.47
CA ASP A 452 -15.40 -3.62 7.31
C ASP A 452 -15.06 -2.16 6.97
N MET A 453 -15.10 -1.79 5.68
CA MET A 453 -14.91 -0.40 5.27
C MET A 453 -16.08 0.49 5.72
N LEU A 454 -17.32 0.02 5.61
CA LEU A 454 -18.50 0.74 6.13
C LEU A 454 -18.39 0.92 7.66
N TRP A 455 -17.93 -0.10 8.37
CA TRP A 455 -17.66 -0.03 9.81
C TRP A 455 -16.62 1.04 10.10
N LEU A 456 -15.48 1.01 9.42
CA LEU A 456 -14.40 1.98 9.59
C LEU A 456 -14.88 3.41 9.36
N MET A 457 -15.58 3.65 8.24
CA MET A 457 -16.16 4.95 7.93
C MET A 457 -17.05 5.44 9.08
N SER A 458 -17.90 4.58 9.62
CA SER A 458 -18.80 4.95 10.74
C SER A 458 -18.06 5.39 12.01
N ARG A 459 -16.80 4.99 12.21
CA ARG A 459 -16.01 5.35 13.40
C ARG A 459 -15.52 6.78 13.38
N ALA A 460 -15.42 7.39 12.19
CA ALA A 460 -15.00 8.77 12.01
C ALA A 460 -16.08 9.60 11.32
N GLY A 461 -17.36 9.42 11.67
CA GLY A 461 -18.44 10.24 11.10
C GLY A 461 -18.63 10.07 9.59
N TYR A 462 -18.43 8.84 9.08
CA TYR A 462 -18.55 8.46 7.67
C TYR A 462 -17.51 9.07 6.72
N ARG A 463 -16.38 9.55 7.23
CA ARG A 463 -15.26 10.02 6.40
C ARG A 463 -14.82 8.95 5.39
N PRO A 464 -14.45 9.34 4.15
CA PRO A 464 -14.27 8.41 3.05
C PRO A 464 -13.08 7.49 3.24
N VAL A 465 -13.21 6.27 2.70
CA VAL A 465 -12.07 5.37 2.44
C VAL A 465 -11.70 5.50 0.97
N ILE A 466 -10.49 5.97 0.71
CA ILE A 466 -9.87 5.99 -0.62
C ILE A 466 -9.25 4.60 -0.84
N GLU A 467 -9.95 3.75 -1.58
CA GLU A 467 -9.35 2.51 -2.07
C GLU A 467 -8.20 2.87 -3.02
N TYR A 468 -7.03 2.26 -2.88
CA TYR A 468 -5.84 2.62 -3.62
C TYR A 468 -5.08 1.37 -4.06
N CYS A 469 -4.84 1.21 -5.36
CA CYS A 469 -4.17 0.03 -5.89
C CYS A 469 -3.06 0.39 -6.87
N GLY A 470 -1.91 -0.24 -6.65
CA GLY A 470 -0.67 0.01 -7.36
C GLY A 470 0.38 -1.05 -7.02
N GLY A 471 1.65 -0.73 -7.25
CA GLY A 471 2.73 -1.61 -6.89
C GLY A 471 4.10 -0.97 -6.98
N THR A 472 5.11 -1.73 -6.58
CA THR A 472 6.51 -1.32 -6.68
C THR A 472 6.87 -0.85 -8.09
N GLU A 473 6.28 -1.47 -9.12
CA GLU A 473 6.47 -1.13 -10.53
C GLU A 473 5.92 0.25 -10.95
N THR A 474 5.02 0.86 -10.18
CA THR A 474 4.30 2.08 -10.58
C THR A 474 4.63 3.31 -9.74
N GLY A 475 5.38 3.17 -8.65
CA GLY A 475 5.69 4.27 -7.72
C GLY A 475 4.49 4.82 -6.94
N GLY A 476 3.28 4.35 -7.24
CA GLY A 476 2.01 4.81 -6.70
C GLY A 476 0.85 4.01 -7.30
N GLY A 477 -0.35 4.59 -7.32
CA GLY A 477 -1.56 3.91 -7.79
C GLY A 477 -1.82 4.06 -9.28
N TYR A 478 -2.39 3.04 -9.91
CA TYR A 478 -2.97 3.13 -11.26
C TYR A 478 -4.51 3.25 -11.22
N ILE A 479 -5.12 2.82 -10.11
CA ILE A 479 -6.56 2.91 -9.84
C ILE A 479 -6.79 3.27 -8.39
N THR A 480 -7.80 4.10 -8.11
CA THR A 480 -7.98 4.71 -6.79
C THR A 480 -9.41 5.20 -6.51
N GLY A 481 -9.64 5.68 -5.29
CA GLY A 481 -10.78 6.51 -4.90
C GLY A 481 -10.44 7.99 -5.06
N THR A 482 -11.45 8.84 -4.90
CA THR A 482 -11.28 10.30 -4.91
C THR A 482 -12.29 10.93 -3.98
N VAL A 483 -11.91 12.08 -3.41
CA VAL A 483 -12.79 12.94 -2.61
C VAL A 483 -13.82 13.71 -3.46
N LEU A 484 -13.84 13.53 -4.78
CA LEU A 484 -14.80 14.20 -5.68
C LEU A 484 -15.98 13.34 -6.15
N LYS A 485 -15.93 12.02 -5.94
CA LYS A 485 -17.01 11.08 -6.28
C LYS A 485 -17.55 10.42 -5.01
N PRO A 486 -18.83 10.01 -4.97
CA PRO A 486 -19.37 9.30 -3.81
C PRO A 486 -18.52 8.07 -3.46
N GLY A 487 -18.20 7.95 -2.17
CA GLY A 487 -17.36 6.88 -1.63
C GLY A 487 -18.19 5.62 -1.44
N VAL A 488 -17.80 4.53 -2.09
CA VAL A 488 -18.46 3.23 -1.98
C VAL A 488 -17.51 2.28 -1.23
N PRO A 489 -17.90 1.74 -0.07
CA PRO A 489 -17.05 0.85 0.72
C PRO A 489 -16.53 -0.34 -0.11
N GLY A 490 -15.22 -0.50 -0.23
CA GLY A 490 -14.61 -1.63 -0.94
C GLY A 490 -14.43 -1.46 -2.45
N PHE A 491 -14.71 -0.29 -3.02
CA PHE A 491 -14.62 -0.06 -4.46
C PHE A 491 -13.77 1.17 -4.82
N PHE A 492 -13.00 1.05 -5.90
CA PHE A 492 -12.31 2.19 -6.51
C PHE A 492 -13.33 3.04 -7.26
N SER A 493 -13.23 4.37 -7.18
CA SER A 493 -14.17 5.28 -7.85
C SER A 493 -13.63 5.92 -9.12
N CYS A 494 -12.33 5.79 -9.41
CA CYS A 494 -11.71 6.29 -10.64
C CYS A 494 -10.34 5.65 -10.93
N PRO A 495 -9.85 5.70 -12.19
CA PRO A 495 -8.43 5.56 -12.49
C PRO A 495 -7.60 6.68 -11.85
N ALA A 496 -6.33 6.42 -11.56
CA ALA A 496 -5.43 7.49 -11.10
C ALA A 496 -5.17 8.50 -12.23
N VAL A 497 -5.33 9.80 -11.96
CA VAL A 497 -5.04 10.88 -12.93
C VAL A 497 -3.58 10.75 -13.43
N GLY A 498 -3.38 10.88 -14.74
CA GLY A 498 -2.08 10.69 -15.39
C GLY A 498 -1.69 9.25 -15.67
N PHE A 499 -2.53 8.26 -15.31
CA PHE A 499 -2.27 6.84 -15.54
C PHE A 499 -3.31 6.24 -16.50
N SER A 500 -2.87 5.72 -17.65
CA SER A 500 -3.73 5.09 -18.66
C SER A 500 -3.59 3.57 -18.65
N TRP A 501 -4.73 2.87 -18.76
CA TRP A 501 -4.78 1.42 -18.79
C TRP A 501 -6.10 0.90 -19.40
N LEU A 502 -6.09 -0.36 -19.83
CA LEU A 502 -7.20 -1.07 -20.44
C LEU A 502 -7.50 -2.38 -19.70
N LEU A 503 -8.76 -2.83 -19.77
CA LEU A 503 -9.15 -4.19 -19.44
C LEU A 503 -9.30 -5.01 -20.71
N LEU A 504 -8.52 -6.08 -20.83
CA LEU A 504 -8.59 -6.99 -21.95
C LEU A 504 -9.03 -8.40 -21.50
N ASP A 505 -9.81 -9.06 -22.37
CA ASP A 505 -10.13 -10.49 -22.23
C ASP A 505 -9.00 -11.38 -22.76
N GLU A 506 -9.16 -12.70 -22.65
CA GLU A 506 -8.17 -13.69 -23.14
C GLU A 506 -7.93 -13.63 -24.66
N SER A 507 -8.83 -12.99 -25.42
CA SER A 507 -8.72 -12.79 -26.87
C SER A 507 -8.12 -11.43 -27.23
N GLY A 508 -7.78 -10.59 -26.24
CA GLY A 508 -7.23 -9.25 -26.44
C GLY A 508 -8.27 -8.16 -26.72
N ASN A 509 -9.57 -8.42 -26.52
CA ASN A 509 -10.62 -7.42 -26.74
C ASN A 509 -10.92 -6.62 -25.47
N LYS A 510 -11.33 -5.34 -25.63
CA LYS A 510 -11.79 -4.50 -24.49
C LYS A 510 -12.98 -5.17 -23.80
N THR A 511 -12.93 -5.26 -22.48
CA THR A 511 -13.97 -5.88 -21.65
C THR A 511 -14.28 -5.03 -20.42
N LYS A 512 -15.38 -5.32 -19.73
CA LYS A 512 -15.68 -4.77 -18.41
C LYS A 512 -15.15 -5.64 -17.27
N ASN A 513 -14.71 -6.86 -17.56
CA ASN A 513 -14.11 -7.76 -16.58
C ASN A 513 -12.94 -8.48 -17.27
N GLY A 514 -11.72 -8.12 -16.89
CA GLY A 514 -10.52 -8.54 -17.61
C GLY A 514 -9.23 -8.25 -16.86
N GLU A 515 -8.13 -8.61 -17.51
CA GLU A 515 -6.79 -8.31 -17.04
C GLU A 515 -6.41 -6.86 -17.36
N VAL A 516 -5.69 -6.21 -16.45
CA VAL A 516 -5.17 -4.85 -16.60
C VAL A 516 -3.92 -4.82 -17.47
N PHE A 517 -3.94 -3.97 -18.50
CA PHE A 517 -2.80 -3.63 -19.34
C PHE A 517 -2.56 -2.12 -19.30
N PHE A 518 -1.36 -1.71 -18.94
CA PHE A 518 -0.97 -0.30 -18.88
C PHE A 518 -0.59 0.24 -20.25
N GLU A 519 -0.85 1.52 -20.47
CA GLU A 519 -0.50 2.26 -21.67
C GLU A 519 0.61 3.28 -21.36
N PRO A 520 1.88 2.90 -21.52
CA PRO A 520 3.01 3.81 -21.32
C PRO A 520 3.01 4.95 -22.36
N PRO A 521 3.65 6.09 -22.06
CA PRO A 521 4.47 6.36 -20.88
C PRO A 521 3.63 6.89 -19.69
N VAL A 522 4.10 6.61 -18.47
CA VAL A 522 3.54 7.15 -17.22
C VAL A 522 4.71 7.49 -16.28
N ILE A 523 4.68 8.66 -15.62
CA ILE A 523 5.72 9.03 -14.65
C ILE A 523 5.70 8.09 -13.44
N GLY A 524 6.87 7.63 -13.00
CA GLY A 524 7.03 6.64 -11.93
C GLY A 524 6.80 5.19 -12.34
N LEU A 525 6.37 4.92 -13.58
CA LEU A 525 6.31 3.56 -14.12
C LEU A 525 7.73 3.05 -14.39
N SER A 526 8.06 1.87 -13.87
CA SER A 526 9.39 1.28 -14.04
C SER A 526 9.72 1.08 -15.51
N THR A 527 10.95 1.37 -15.89
CA THR A 527 11.48 1.14 -17.25
C THR A 527 12.59 0.07 -17.29
N ARG A 528 13.00 -0.43 -16.13
CA ARG A 528 14.09 -1.42 -16.00
C ARG A 528 13.91 -2.36 -14.81
N LEU A 529 14.63 -3.47 -14.85
CA LEU A 529 14.79 -4.43 -13.75
C LEU A 529 16.29 -4.69 -13.56
N ILE A 530 16.74 -4.89 -12.33
CA ILE A 530 18.17 -5.13 -12.03
C ILE A 530 18.61 -6.51 -12.49
N ASN A 531 17.77 -7.51 -12.25
CA ASN A 531 18.13 -8.92 -12.39
C ASN A 531 17.43 -9.63 -13.56
N ARG A 532 16.73 -8.89 -14.43
CA ARG A 532 15.94 -9.44 -15.55
C ARG A 532 15.84 -8.44 -16.70
N ASN A 533 15.52 -8.93 -17.89
CA ASN A 533 15.15 -8.05 -19.00
C ASN A 533 13.73 -7.48 -18.78
N HIS A 534 13.60 -6.16 -18.79
CA HIS A 534 12.32 -5.48 -18.54
C HIS A 534 11.30 -5.72 -19.65
N HIS A 535 11.72 -5.68 -20.92
CA HIS A 535 10.87 -5.92 -22.07
C HIS A 535 10.31 -7.34 -22.06
N GLU A 536 11.17 -8.34 -21.84
CA GLU A 536 10.76 -9.75 -21.78
C GLU A 536 9.74 -10.03 -20.67
N VAL A 537 9.82 -9.32 -19.55
CA VAL A 537 8.90 -9.53 -18.42
C VAL A 537 7.54 -8.85 -18.63
N TYR A 538 7.51 -7.68 -19.25
CA TYR A 538 6.32 -6.82 -19.23
C TYR A 538 5.68 -6.54 -20.59
N PHE A 539 6.40 -6.78 -21.69
CA PHE A 539 6.01 -6.40 -23.05
C PHE A 539 6.06 -7.56 -24.04
N ALA A 540 6.93 -8.55 -23.82
CA ALA A 540 7.01 -9.72 -24.69
C ALA A 540 5.70 -10.51 -24.72
N ASP A 541 5.39 -11.06 -25.90
CA ASP A 541 4.20 -11.86 -26.17
C ASP A 541 2.86 -11.11 -25.96
N ILE A 542 2.87 -9.78 -25.99
CA ILE A 542 1.66 -8.95 -25.94
C ILE A 542 1.37 -8.42 -27.34
N ALA A 543 0.17 -8.72 -27.86
CA ALA A 543 -0.30 -8.11 -29.10
C ALA A 543 -0.54 -6.60 -28.89
N PRO A 544 -0.30 -5.75 -29.91
CA PRO A 544 -0.70 -4.34 -29.84
C PRO A 544 -2.17 -4.20 -29.45
N GLY A 545 -2.46 -3.15 -28.69
CA GLY A 545 -3.83 -2.87 -28.26
C GLY A 545 -4.77 -2.58 -29.43
N PRO A 546 -6.08 -2.42 -29.14
CA PRO A 546 -7.10 -2.15 -30.16
C PRO A 546 -6.83 -0.93 -31.05
N GLU A 547 -6.06 0.04 -30.55
CA GLU A 547 -5.65 1.27 -31.23
C GLU A 547 -4.18 1.23 -31.67
N GLN A 548 -3.62 0.02 -31.79
CA GLN A 548 -2.21 -0.25 -32.13
C GLN A 548 -1.20 0.33 -31.13
N GLN A 549 -1.63 0.62 -29.90
CA GLN A 549 -0.75 1.10 -28.83
C GLN A 549 0.11 -0.04 -28.25
N VAL A 550 1.28 0.33 -27.76
CA VAL A 550 2.13 -0.57 -26.95
C VAL A 550 1.45 -0.76 -25.60
N LEU A 551 1.32 -2.01 -25.17
CA LEU A 551 0.71 -2.37 -23.90
C LEU A 551 1.73 -3.06 -22.99
N ARG A 552 1.61 -2.77 -21.69
CA ARG A 552 2.37 -3.44 -20.63
C ARG A 552 1.43 -4.29 -19.79
N ARG A 553 1.70 -5.58 -19.69
CA ARG A 553 0.91 -6.48 -18.85
C ARG A 553 1.15 -6.19 -17.36
N HIS A 554 0.08 -6.09 -16.57
CA HIS A 554 0.17 -5.86 -15.13
C HIS A 554 -0.11 -7.11 -14.29
N GLY A 555 -1.08 -7.94 -14.69
CA GLY A 555 -1.45 -9.18 -14.01
C GLY A 555 -2.56 -9.06 -12.96
N ASP A 556 -3.15 -7.87 -12.77
CA ASP A 556 -4.35 -7.69 -11.94
C ASP A 556 -5.62 -7.98 -12.75
N GLN A 557 -6.60 -8.61 -12.12
CA GLN A 557 -7.94 -8.80 -12.64
C GLN A 557 -8.88 -7.77 -12.02
N ILE A 558 -9.52 -6.95 -12.86
CA ILE A 558 -10.42 -5.88 -12.43
C ILE A 558 -11.76 -6.00 -13.16
N GLU A 559 -12.82 -5.61 -12.47
CA GLU A 559 -14.17 -5.47 -13.01
C GLU A 559 -14.64 -4.03 -12.91
N ALA A 560 -15.10 -3.47 -14.03
CA ALA A 560 -15.78 -2.19 -14.14
C ALA A 560 -17.28 -2.34 -13.87
N LEU A 561 -17.80 -1.50 -12.98
CA LEU A 561 -19.16 -1.50 -12.47
C LEU A 561 -19.93 -0.24 -12.93
N PRO A 562 -21.27 -0.24 -12.85
CA PRO A 562 -22.07 0.96 -13.13
C PRO A 562 -21.62 2.18 -12.31
N GLY A 563 -21.64 3.37 -12.91
CA GLY A 563 -21.21 4.62 -12.25
C GLY A 563 -19.70 4.91 -12.31
N GLY A 564 -18.94 4.12 -13.08
CA GLY A 564 -17.49 4.29 -13.21
C GLY A 564 -16.73 3.85 -11.97
N TYR A 565 -17.27 2.87 -11.24
CA TYR A 565 -16.60 2.21 -10.12
C TYR A 565 -15.90 0.95 -10.59
N TYR A 566 -14.94 0.47 -9.81
CA TYR A 566 -14.20 -0.74 -10.11
C TYR A 566 -14.01 -1.61 -8.88
N ARG A 567 -13.92 -2.93 -9.11
CA ARG A 567 -13.65 -3.94 -8.10
C ARG A 567 -12.43 -4.76 -8.50
N ALA A 568 -11.50 -4.94 -7.56
CA ALA A 568 -10.41 -5.87 -7.74
C ALA A 568 -10.86 -7.32 -7.50
N GLN A 569 -10.48 -8.23 -8.39
CA GLN A 569 -10.76 -9.66 -8.30
C GLN A 569 -9.48 -10.47 -7.99
N GLY A 570 -8.36 -9.80 -7.70
CA GLY A 570 -7.07 -10.42 -7.38
C GLY A 570 -6.15 -10.53 -8.58
N ARG A 571 -5.25 -11.52 -8.55
CA ARG A 571 -4.22 -11.76 -9.58
C ARG A 571 -4.65 -12.83 -10.56
N ILE A 572 -4.38 -12.59 -11.85
CA ILE A 572 -4.58 -13.60 -12.90
C ILE A 572 -3.41 -14.59 -12.98
N ASP A 573 -2.22 -14.14 -12.58
CA ASP A 573 -0.98 -14.90 -12.62
C ASP A 573 -0.73 -15.71 -11.34
N ASP A 574 0.48 -16.27 -11.23
CA ASP A 574 0.93 -17.05 -10.09
C ASP A 574 1.32 -16.18 -8.89
N ALA A 575 1.20 -14.85 -8.99
CA ALA A 575 1.40 -13.98 -7.84
C ALA A 575 0.15 -13.98 -6.95
N MET A 576 0.36 -13.86 -5.65
CA MET A 576 -0.67 -13.73 -4.64
C MET A 576 -0.35 -12.53 -3.76
N ASN A 577 -1.38 -11.97 -3.13
CA ASN A 577 -1.23 -10.95 -2.12
C ASN A 577 -1.89 -11.43 -0.83
N LEU A 578 -1.08 -11.64 0.21
CA LEU A 578 -1.48 -12.24 1.48
C LEU A 578 -0.99 -11.36 2.62
N GLY A 579 -1.91 -10.77 3.40
CA GLY A 579 -1.54 -9.83 4.48
C GLY A 579 -0.94 -8.52 3.95
N GLY A 580 -1.29 -8.10 2.74
CA GLY A 580 -0.67 -6.96 2.04
C GLY A 580 0.74 -7.24 1.48
N ILE A 581 1.22 -8.48 1.56
CA ILE A 581 2.55 -8.90 1.11
C ILE A 581 2.43 -9.69 -0.19
N LYS A 582 3.12 -9.23 -1.24
CA LYS A 582 3.21 -9.95 -2.52
C LYS A 582 4.13 -11.17 -2.40
N VAL A 583 3.64 -12.33 -2.83
CA VAL A 583 4.36 -13.62 -2.86
C VAL A 583 4.00 -14.41 -4.12
N SER A 584 4.89 -15.26 -4.60
CA SER A 584 4.56 -16.18 -5.71
C SER A 584 4.05 -17.51 -5.16
N SER A 585 3.00 -18.07 -5.77
CA SER A 585 2.53 -19.41 -5.45
C SER A 585 3.63 -20.44 -5.67
N VAL A 586 4.45 -20.26 -6.71
CA VAL A 586 5.59 -21.13 -7.04
C VAL A 586 6.60 -21.16 -5.88
N GLN A 587 6.88 -20.00 -5.27
CA GLN A 587 7.82 -19.93 -4.14
C GLN A 587 7.31 -20.72 -2.93
N ILE A 588 6.01 -20.67 -2.66
CA ILE A 588 5.38 -21.47 -1.59
C ILE A 588 5.39 -22.96 -1.98
N GLU A 589 5.04 -23.30 -3.21
CA GLU A 589 5.00 -24.66 -3.73
C GLU A 589 6.37 -25.34 -3.69
N GLU A 590 7.43 -24.67 -4.15
CA GLU A 590 8.80 -25.17 -4.11
C GLU A 590 9.23 -25.51 -2.69
N LEU A 591 8.90 -24.65 -1.71
CA LEU A 591 9.17 -24.92 -0.31
C LEU A 591 8.37 -26.12 0.22
N LEU A 592 7.07 -26.15 0.00
CA LEU A 592 6.19 -27.18 0.55
C LEU A 592 6.36 -28.54 -0.13
N SER A 593 6.86 -28.57 -1.36
CA SER A 593 7.20 -29.82 -2.07
C SER A 593 8.33 -30.62 -1.41
N GLN A 594 9.06 -30.02 -0.46
CA GLN A 594 10.12 -30.68 0.30
C GLN A 594 9.60 -31.56 1.44
N ILE A 595 8.31 -31.45 1.77
CA ILE A 595 7.69 -32.24 2.83
C ILE A 595 7.55 -33.69 2.40
N LYS A 596 7.88 -34.59 3.33
CA LYS A 596 7.78 -36.04 3.10
C LYS A 596 6.33 -36.40 2.73
N ASP A 597 6.20 -37.28 1.74
CA ASP A 597 4.91 -37.82 1.25
C ASP A 597 4.03 -36.84 0.46
N VAL A 598 4.44 -35.57 0.28
CA VAL A 598 3.84 -34.64 -0.69
C VAL A 598 4.45 -34.88 -2.07
N VAL A 599 3.62 -35.24 -3.05
CA VAL A 599 4.02 -35.51 -4.44
C VAL A 599 3.91 -34.25 -5.30
N GLU A 600 2.78 -33.56 -5.19
CA GLU A 600 2.54 -32.28 -5.85
C GLU A 600 1.88 -31.32 -4.88
N VAL A 601 2.11 -30.03 -5.08
CA VAL A 601 1.51 -28.96 -4.30
C VAL A 601 1.11 -27.82 -5.23
N ALA A 602 -0.03 -27.21 -4.95
CA ALA A 602 -0.45 -25.97 -5.58
C ALA A 602 -0.97 -25.01 -4.52
N ALA A 603 -0.42 -23.80 -4.49
CA ALA A 603 -0.90 -22.73 -3.63
C ALA A 603 -1.83 -21.82 -4.42
N ILE A 604 -2.98 -21.48 -3.83
CA ILE A 604 -3.90 -20.49 -4.38
C ILE A 604 -4.32 -19.47 -3.32
N ALA A 605 -4.61 -18.26 -3.78
CA ALA A 605 -5.27 -17.22 -3.03
C ALA A 605 -6.76 -17.24 -3.37
N VAL A 606 -7.62 -17.36 -2.36
CA VAL A 606 -9.08 -17.36 -2.53
C VAL A 606 -9.68 -16.21 -1.72
N PRO A 607 -10.46 -15.30 -2.31
CA PRO A 607 -11.20 -14.32 -1.54
C PRO A 607 -12.36 -15.00 -0.78
N PRO A 608 -12.65 -14.58 0.46
CA PRO A 608 -13.80 -15.10 1.21
C PRO A 608 -15.13 -14.71 0.55
N GLU A 609 -16.20 -15.43 0.88
CA GLU A 609 -17.56 -15.08 0.45
C GLU A 609 -17.92 -13.67 0.96
N GLY A 610 -18.44 -12.81 0.08
CA GLY A 610 -18.70 -11.40 0.40
C GLY A 610 -17.51 -10.44 0.22
N GLY A 611 -16.33 -10.95 -0.17
CA GLY A 611 -15.14 -10.15 -0.43
C GLY A 611 -14.27 -9.89 0.81
N GLY A 612 -13.03 -9.45 0.58
CA GLY A 612 -12.04 -9.23 1.62
C GLY A 612 -10.66 -9.81 1.27
N PRO A 613 -9.73 -9.83 2.24
CA PRO A 613 -8.37 -10.35 2.08
C PRO A 613 -8.35 -11.79 1.57
N SER A 614 -7.45 -12.09 0.63
CA SER A 614 -7.30 -13.45 0.12
C SER A 614 -6.75 -14.40 1.19
N GLN A 615 -7.31 -15.60 1.23
CA GLN A 615 -6.90 -16.69 2.10
C GLN A 615 -5.99 -17.66 1.33
N LEU A 616 -4.87 -18.05 1.95
CA LEU A 616 -3.95 -19.04 1.38
C LEU A 616 -4.51 -20.45 1.55
N VAL A 617 -4.85 -21.08 0.44
CA VAL A 617 -5.28 -22.48 0.39
C VAL A 617 -4.20 -23.30 -0.32
N ILE A 618 -3.82 -24.43 0.28
CA ILE A 618 -2.84 -25.36 -0.27
C ILE A 618 -3.55 -26.62 -0.73
N PHE A 619 -3.45 -26.93 -2.02
CA PHE A 619 -3.81 -28.24 -2.55
C PHE A 619 -2.60 -29.15 -2.56
N VAL A 620 -2.77 -30.39 -2.11
CA VAL A 620 -1.72 -31.42 -2.11
C VAL A 620 -2.17 -32.70 -2.77
N VAL A 621 -1.24 -33.31 -3.51
CA VAL A 621 -1.29 -34.70 -3.94
C VAL A 621 -0.30 -35.46 -3.07
N ILE A 622 -0.72 -36.55 -2.45
CA ILE A 622 0.13 -37.35 -1.54
C ILE A 622 0.44 -38.73 -2.12
N ASN A 623 1.48 -39.37 -1.58
CA ASN A 623 1.86 -40.73 -1.97
C ASN A 623 0.72 -41.73 -1.74
N ALA A 624 0.54 -42.64 -2.70
CA ALA A 624 -0.45 -43.71 -2.59
C ALA A 624 -0.14 -44.62 -1.38
N GLY A 625 -1.13 -44.80 -0.50
CA GLY A 625 -1.00 -45.60 0.72
C GLY A 625 -0.55 -44.82 1.96
N THR A 626 -0.32 -43.51 1.84
CA THR A 626 -0.11 -42.61 2.98
C THR A 626 -1.46 -42.10 3.50
N GLU A 627 -1.68 -42.17 4.82
CA GLU A 627 -2.86 -41.59 5.46
C GLU A 627 -2.63 -40.10 5.74
N LEU A 628 -3.49 -39.22 5.21
CA LEU A 628 -3.38 -37.79 5.40
C LEU A 628 -3.98 -37.35 6.74
N VAL A 629 -3.13 -36.84 7.63
CA VAL A 629 -3.61 -36.08 8.79
C VAL A 629 -3.49 -34.59 8.46
N VAL A 630 -4.55 -34.03 7.89
CA VAL A 630 -4.60 -32.64 7.37
C VAL A 630 -4.07 -31.63 8.38
N ASP A 631 -4.50 -31.70 9.64
CA ASP A 631 -4.07 -30.78 10.69
C ASP A 631 -2.57 -30.87 10.98
N GLN A 632 -2.00 -32.07 10.91
CA GLN A 632 -0.57 -32.28 11.16
C GLN A 632 0.26 -31.75 9.98
N LEU A 633 -0.17 -32.05 8.75
CA LEU A 633 0.49 -31.56 7.55
C LEU A 633 0.41 -30.02 7.46
N GLN A 634 -0.75 -29.43 7.77
CA GLN A 634 -0.91 -27.97 7.80
C GLN A 634 0.04 -27.32 8.83
N LYS A 635 0.22 -27.92 10.01
CA LYS A 635 1.18 -27.44 11.01
C LYS A 635 2.63 -27.53 10.53
N GLU A 636 3.01 -28.63 9.90
CA GLU A 636 4.35 -28.83 9.33
C GLU A 636 4.65 -27.82 8.21
N MET A 637 3.73 -27.67 7.24
CA MET A 637 3.80 -26.67 6.18
C MET A 637 3.93 -25.25 6.75
N GLN A 638 3.10 -24.93 7.75
CA GLN A 638 3.10 -23.62 8.38
C GLN A 638 4.44 -23.33 9.10
N GLN A 639 5.07 -24.35 9.67
CA GLN A 639 6.39 -24.22 10.29
C GLN A 639 7.47 -23.97 9.24
N LEU A 640 7.48 -24.69 8.12
CA LEU A 640 8.44 -24.45 7.04
C LEU A 640 8.32 -23.03 6.47
N ILE A 641 7.10 -22.56 6.18
CA ILE A 641 6.85 -21.18 5.72
C ILE A 641 7.42 -20.16 6.71
N ARG A 642 7.21 -20.37 8.01
CA ARG A 642 7.72 -19.45 9.05
C ARG A 642 9.24 -19.40 9.13
N MET A 643 9.92 -20.51 8.83
CA MET A 643 11.38 -20.58 8.90
C MET A 643 12.04 -20.01 7.65
N GLN A 644 11.50 -20.30 6.47
CA GLN A 644 12.18 -20.03 5.19
C GLN A 644 11.58 -18.88 4.38
N LEU A 645 10.32 -18.50 4.63
CA LEU A 645 9.63 -17.39 3.97
C LEU A 645 9.18 -16.33 4.98
N ASN A 646 8.29 -15.42 4.56
CA ASN A 646 7.74 -14.43 5.48
C ASN A 646 6.83 -15.12 6.53
N PRO A 647 7.12 -14.98 7.83
CA PRO A 647 6.36 -15.66 8.89
C PRO A 647 4.92 -15.13 9.05
N LEU A 648 4.58 -14.03 8.38
CA LEU A 648 3.22 -13.49 8.36
C LEU A 648 2.26 -14.26 7.44
N PHE A 649 2.77 -15.09 6.53
CA PHE A 649 1.92 -15.95 5.70
C PHE A 649 1.26 -17.05 6.56
N LYS A 650 -0.07 -17.11 6.51
CA LYS A 650 -0.88 -18.10 7.25
C LYS A 650 -1.65 -18.99 6.29
N ILE A 651 -1.49 -20.29 6.42
CA ILE A 651 -2.29 -21.29 5.68
C ILE A 651 -3.68 -21.32 6.30
N HIS A 652 -4.68 -20.99 5.51
CA HIS A 652 -6.09 -21.05 5.90
C HIS A 652 -6.59 -22.50 5.87
N ALA A 653 -6.36 -23.20 4.77
CA ALA A 653 -6.78 -24.58 4.59
C ALA A 653 -5.79 -25.40 3.77
N VAL A 654 -5.71 -26.69 4.07
CA VAL A 654 -5.08 -27.70 3.21
C VAL A 654 -6.17 -28.61 2.65
N ARG A 655 -6.08 -28.92 1.36
CA ARG A 655 -7.03 -29.78 0.63
C ARG A 655 -6.28 -30.87 -0.12
N GLU A 656 -6.63 -32.12 0.14
CA GLU A 656 -6.15 -33.24 -0.65
C GLU A 656 -6.85 -33.28 -2.00
N ILE A 657 -6.11 -33.54 -3.07
CA ILE A 657 -6.66 -33.80 -4.39
C ILE A 657 -5.91 -34.96 -5.05
N ALA A 658 -6.62 -35.77 -5.83
CA ALA A 658 -6.03 -36.92 -6.51
C ALA A 658 -4.96 -36.52 -7.54
N GLN A 659 -5.15 -35.39 -8.22
CA GLN A 659 -4.21 -34.81 -9.17
C GLN A 659 -4.49 -33.32 -9.37
N LEU A 660 -3.44 -32.53 -9.64
CA LEU A 660 -3.63 -31.12 -9.97
C LEU A 660 -4.26 -30.97 -11.37
N PRO A 661 -5.26 -30.08 -11.55
CA PRO A 661 -5.83 -29.80 -12.87
C PRO A 661 -4.78 -29.10 -13.72
N ARG A 662 -4.55 -29.56 -14.95
CA ARG A 662 -3.52 -29.01 -15.85
C ARG A 662 -4.04 -28.65 -17.24
N THR A 663 -3.40 -27.69 -17.89
CA THR A 663 -3.63 -27.35 -19.31
C THR A 663 -3.01 -28.40 -20.24
N ALA A 664 -3.29 -28.33 -21.54
CA ALA A 664 -2.63 -29.16 -22.55
C ALA A 664 -1.10 -28.95 -22.61
N SER A 665 -0.60 -27.81 -22.12
CA SER A 665 0.83 -27.51 -21.94
C SER A 665 1.36 -27.90 -20.56
N ASN A 666 0.63 -28.76 -19.82
CA ASN A 666 0.97 -29.27 -18.50
C ASN A 666 1.07 -28.23 -17.36
N LYS A 667 0.58 -27.00 -17.55
CA LYS A 667 0.57 -25.95 -16.51
C LYS A 667 -0.62 -26.14 -15.56
N VAL A 668 -0.41 -25.93 -14.26
CA VAL A 668 -1.48 -26.03 -13.25
C VAL A 668 -2.55 -24.97 -13.50
N MET A 669 -3.82 -25.38 -13.55
CA MET A 669 -4.98 -24.52 -13.76
C MET A 669 -5.49 -23.98 -12.42
N ARG A 670 -4.82 -22.94 -11.88
CA ARG A 670 -5.18 -22.33 -10.59
C ARG A 670 -6.60 -21.78 -10.53
N ARG A 671 -7.14 -21.30 -11.64
CA ARG A 671 -8.55 -20.89 -11.74
C ARG A 671 -9.49 -22.06 -11.38
N LYS A 672 -9.27 -23.26 -11.93
CA LYS A 672 -10.06 -24.45 -11.59
C LYS A 672 -9.89 -24.85 -10.12
N LEU A 673 -8.71 -24.68 -9.53
CA LEU A 673 -8.50 -24.94 -8.10
C LEU A 673 -9.28 -23.96 -7.23
N ARG A 674 -9.35 -22.67 -7.61
CA ARG A 674 -10.21 -21.68 -6.96
C ARG A 674 -11.68 -22.05 -7.08
N ASP A 675 -12.13 -22.39 -8.29
CA ASP A 675 -13.51 -22.82 -8.55
C ASP A 675 -13.86 -24.08 -7.73
N LEU A 676 -12.95 -25.07 -7.65
CA LEU A 676 -13.12 -26.28 -6.86
C LEU A 676 -13.22 -25.98 -5.36
N TYR A 677 -12.40 -25.05 -4.84
CA TYR A 677 -12.44 -24.69 -3.43
C TYR A 677 -13.75 -23.96 -3.08
N GLN A 678 -14.18 -23.02 -3.93
CA GLN A 678 -15.39 -22.24 -3.72
C GLN A 678 -16.68 -23.05 -3.97
N GLY A 679 -16.64 -24.07 -4.83
CA GLY A 679 -17.76 -24.96 -5.11
C GLY A 679 -17.87 -26.18 -4.19
N ALA A 680 -16.95 -26.37 -3.25
CA ALA A 680 -16.93 -27.55 -2.36
C ALA A 680 -17.77 -27.39 -1.08
N ASP A 681 -18.41 -26.23 -0.86
CA ASP A 681 -19.31 -25.97 0.29
C ASP A 681 -20.81 -26.09 -0.08
N THR A 682 -21.16 -26.83 -1.15
CA THR A 682 -22.55 -27.24 -1.47
C THR A 682 -22.75 -28.74 -1.42
#